data_AF-A0A960R5Q2-F1
#
_entry.id   AF-A0A960R5Q2-F1
#
_cell.length_a   1.000
_cell.length_b   1.000
_cell.length_c   1.000
_cell.angle_alpha   90.00
_cell.angle_beta   90.00
_cell.angle_gamma   90.00
#
_symmetry.space_group_name_H-M   'P 1'
#
loop_
_entity.id
_entity.type
_entity.pdbx_description
1 polymer ?
#
loop_
_entity_poly.entity_id
_entity_poly.type
_entity_poly.pdbx_seq_one_letter_code
_entity_poly.pdbx_strand_id
1 'polypeptide(L)'
;YARFTEATEQTVTVTGAGQLHNQGGVVPLAVYLDALQGRRGEQGLNAKYLSILRRALEDPKPSLLLNPLRAKFREKALTVAEIEAWQRSLWRFTSVGHIGKENGPKAWQEAVNPLREEHEARLKLTAPADGGDLILYLVTSDAGDGTEHDAAVWENPRLVAPGRPDLPVRQLPAVLSALENRRKAVASSAAACLAAAHEADAAKERPDLKSLAAKHGVDLEILGGWLDWLGIGAAGEASTGSPLTQKLERTPDYDFIQGWKGEQALGVLANSSDATVRIPGAMRGRSVATHPSPTQASVISWRSPVAGSATISGKVQDVHPECGNGVTWALEVRRGTTREVLASGVTKAAEIIDIGTHEAVRVRPGDAVAMVVGPRDGNHVCDLTAVDLVIREGESEWDLAADVSPDILAGNPHADRLGHETVWHFGSEPAEVESTPEIPADSLLAQWRRAATPEERAELAGKIQRLLERDADTEAPDSPDRALRRQLLSANGRLLGAALRSAIPNGAEVNYDVNAPDVIEFRLPAELAEGAEFVAKVRLRDPEGSVQMRATVSRPDGLQGVAAGKAESALQKGQWSDNNLRTEHSDPVLAREGGAAWRRFEAAFDEFRALFPMALCYTRIVPVDEVVTLTLFHREDEPLKRLMLDEAEVAEIDRLWEELRIVSEAPLKQVDVFEQLFQF
;
A
#
# COMPACT_ATOMS: atom_id res chain seq x y z
N TYR A 1 13.17 26.76 33.50
CA TYR A 1 13.11 25.78 32.39
C TYR A 1 14.06 26.15 31.24
N ALA A 2 13.86 27.27 30.54
CA ALA A 2 14.66 27.65 29.36
C ALA A 2 16.20 27.69 29.54
N ARG A 3 16.70 27.94 30.76
CA ARG A 3 18.16 27.98 31.05
C ARG A 3 18.91 26.68 30.68
N PHE A 4 18.25 25.53 30.75
CA PHE A 4 18.89 24.22 30.60
C PHE A 4 18.40 23.43 29.38
N THR A 5 17.53 24.02 28.56
CA THR A 5 16.84 23.33 27.48
C THR A 5 17.01 24.08 26.17
N GLU A 6 17.09 23.37 25.05
CA GLU A 6 17.00 24.00 23.74
C GLU A 6 15.56 24.38 23.42
N ALA A 7 15.35 25.48 22.68
CA ALA A 7 14.04 25.87 22.16
C ALA A 7 13.71 25.07 20.89
N THR A 8 13.73 23.74 20.99
CA THR A 8 13.31 22.85 19.90
C THR A 8 11.80 22.68 19.94
N GLU A 9 11.16 22.74 18.77
CA GLU A 9 9.78 22.27 18.63
C GLU A 9 9.81 20.75 18.67
N GLN A 10 9.58 20.17 19.86
CA GLN A 10 9.17 18.78 19.89
C GLN A 10 7.73 18.71 19.43
N THR A 11 7.55 18.32 18.18
CA THR A 11 6.28 17.87 17.65
C THR A 11 5.96 16.53 18.28
N VAL A 12 5.21 16.56 19.36
CA VAL A 12 4.74 15.38 20.05
C VAL A 12 3.39 15.01 19.46
N THR A 13 3.27 13.80 18.92
CA THR A 13 1.96 13.30 18.52
C THR A 13 1.19 12.96 19.80
N VAL A 14 0.20 13.79 20.12
CA VAL A 14 -0.71 13.57 21.25
C VAL A 14 -2.09 13.33 20.69
N THR A 15 -2.60 12.13 20.98
CA THR A 15 -3.77 11.59 20.30
C THR A 15 -5.04 12.27 20.80
N GLY A 16 -5.83 12.85 19.89
CA GLY A 16 -7.01 13.69 20.20
C GLY A 16 -6.83 15.17 19.83
N ALA A 17 -5.60 15.71 19.90
CA ALA A 17 -5.27 17.09 19.51
C ALA A 17 -4.24 17.20 18.36
N GLY A 18 -3.73 16.08 17.86
CA GLY A 18 -2.78 16.06 16.75
C GLY A 18 -1.35 16.32 17.22
N GLN A 19 -0.60 17.10 16.44
CA GLN A 19 0.78 17.45 16.78
C GLN A 19 0.79 18.61 17.79
N LEU A 20 1.26 18.34 19.01
CA LEU A 20 1.51 19.37 19.98
C LEU A 20 2.95 19.82 19.91
N HIS A 21 3.14 21.12 19.93
CA HIS A 21 4.45 21.73 20.06
C HIS A 21 4.72 21.98 21.54
N ASN A 22 5.62 21.20 22.15
CA ASN A 22 6.26 21.62 23.40
C ASN A 22 7.48 22.47 23.02
N GLN A 23 7.43 23.77 23.34
CA GLN A 23 8.54 24.69 23.07
C GLN A 23 9.58 24.53 24.18
N GLY A 24 10.55 23.64 23.95
CA GLY A 24 11.65 23.37 24.86
C GLY A 24 11.51 22.11 25.71
N GLY A 25 12.31 22.02 26.77
CA GLY A 25 12.41 20.81 27.60
C GLY A 25 13.56 19.88 27.22
N VAL A 26 14.12 19.97 26.02
CA VAL A 26 15.16 19.05 25.52
C VAL A 26 16.56 19.45 25.98
N VAL A 27 17.34 18.48 26.45
CA VAL A 27 18.76 18.69 26.79
C VAL A 27 19.59 18.86 25.50
N PRO A 28 20.50 19.85 25.39
CA PRO A 28 21.47 19.94 24.30
C PRO A 28 22.54 18.83 24.40
N LEU A 29 22.15 17.56 24.28
CA LEU A 29 22.99 16.42 24.67
C LEU A 29 24.26 16.30 23.83
N ALA A 30 24.19 16.61 22.53
CA ALA A 30 25.35 16.64 21.64
C ALA A 30 26.49 17.51 22.20
N VAL A 31 26.14 18.67 22.74
CA VAL A 31 27.07 19.62 23.34
C VAL A 31 27.74 19.06 24.60
N TYR A 32 27.01 18.33 25.44
CA TYR A 32 27.59 17.64 26.60
C TYR A 32 28.54 16.52 26.18
N LEU A 33 28.17 15.71 25.19
CA LEU A 33 29.00 14.60 24.69
C LEU A 33 30.29 15.10 24.03
N ASP A 34 30.23 16.21 23.29
CA ASP A 34 31.42 16.82 22.68
C ASP A 34 32.40 17.34 23.75
N ALA A 35 31.88 17.92 24.84
CA ALA A 35 32.71 18.37 25.95
C ALA A 35 33.38 17.19 26.68
N LEU A 36 32.62 16.14 26.99
CA LEU A 36 33.14 14.93 27.65
C LEU A 36 34.22 14.22 26.81
N GLN A 37 34.12 14.28 25.48
CA GLN A 37 35.07 13.66 24.55
C GLN A 37 36.24 14.61 24.18
N GLY A 38 36.28 15.81 24.74
CA GLY A 38 37.35 16.80 24.52
C GLY A 38 37.31 17.50 23.15
N ARG A 39 36.16 17.46 22.46
CA ARG A 39 35.93 18.14 21.18
C ARG A 39 35.60 19.63 21.36
N ARG A 40 35.20 20.03 22.58
CA ARG A 40 34.95 21.43 22.98
C ARG A 40 35.23 21.65 24.46
N GLY A 41 35.23 22.91 24.89
CA GLY A 41 35.29 23.28 26.31
C GLY A 41 33.94 23.10 27.04
N GLU A 42 34.02 22.99 28.37
CA GLU A 42 32.87 22.79 29.29
C GLU A 42 32.15 24.11 29.66
N GLN A 43 32.60 25.25 29.13
CA GLN A 43 32.02 26.57 29.41
C GLN A 43 30.54 26.64 28.99
N GLY A 44 29.70 27.14 29.89
CA GLY A 44 28.25 27.28 29.69
C GLY A 44 27.45 25.99 29.90
N LEU A 45 28.08 24.87 30.27
CA LEU A 45 27.40 23.61 30.56
C LEU A 45 27.03 23.49 32.04
N ASN A 46 25.97 22.72 32.33
CA ASN A 46 25.60 22.42 33.71
C ASN A 46 26.61 21.43 34.31
N ALA A 47 27.36 21.88 35.34
CA ALA A 47 28.42 21.10 35.96
C ALA A 47 27.92 19.83 36.67
N LYS A 48 26.71 19.86 37.26
CA LYS A 48 26.09 18.71 37.92
C LYS A 48 25.82 17.61 36.90
N TYR A 49 25.12 17.93 35.82
CA TYR A 49 24.80 16.95 34.78
C TYR A 49 26.04 16.44 34.05
N LEU A 50 27.01 17.32 33.75
CA LEU A 50 28.28 16.92 33.15
C LEU A 50 29.01 15.89 34.03
N SER A 51 29.02 16.10 35.35
CA SER A 51 29.62 15.15 36.32
C SER A 51 28.87 13.82 36.38
N ILE A 52 27.53 13.84 36.31
CA ILE A 52 26.69 12.64 36.26
C ILE A 52 27.02 11.81 35.01
N LEU A 53 27.02 12.45 33.84
CA LEU A 53 27.32 11.78 32.56
C LEU A 53 28.74 11.24 32.52
N ARG A 54 29.73 12.02 32.98
CA ARG A 54 31.12 11.59 33.08
C ARG A 54 31.24 10.32 33.92
N ARG A 55 30.66 10.33 35.12
CA ARG A 55 30.66 9.15 35.99
C ARG A 55 29.99 7.96 35.31
N ALA A 56 28.82 8.15 34.71
CA ALA A 56 28.08 7.07 34.07
C ALA A 56 28.85 6.45 32.88
N LEU A 57 29.58 7.26 32.10
CA LEU A 57 30.34 6.79 30.93
C LEU A 57 31.74 6.22 31.29
N GLU A 58 32.25 6.50 32.48
CA GLU A 58 33.54 5.99 32.97
C GLU A 58 33.39 4.81 33.96
N ASP A 59 32.18 4.57 34.49
CA ASP A 59 31.91 3.50 35.47
C ASP A 59 32.13 2.10 34.85
N PRO A 60 32.95 1.23 35.47
CA PRO A 60 33.19 -0.13 34.98
C PRO A 60 32.06 -1.12 35.31
N LYS A 61 31.05 -0.74 36.10
CA LYS A 61 29.94 -1.62 36.47
C LYS A 61 29.20 -2.12 35.21
N PRO A 62 28.99 -3.43 35.03
CA PRO A 62 28.30 -3.96 33.85
C PRO A 62 26.90 -3.36 33.67
N SER A 63 26.57 -2.97 32.43
CA SER A 63 25.26 -2.45 32.03
C SER A 63 25.00 -2.80 30.56
N LEU A 64 23.81 -3.31 30.26
CA LEU A 64 23.45 -3.79 28.92
C LEU A 64 23.41 -2.65 27.89
N LEU A 65 22.84 -1.51 28.28
CA LEU A 65 22.68 -0.36 27.39
C LEU A 65 23.87 0.60 27.46
N LEU A 66 24.49 0.77 28.64
CA LEU A 66 25.59 1.73 28.76
C LEU A 66 26.92 1.17 28.25
N ASN A 67 27.18 -0.14 28.33
CA ASN A 67 28.47 -0.68 27.89
C ASN A 67 28.78 -0.42 26.40
N PRO A 68 27.84 -0.58 25.44
CA PRO A 68 28.06 -0.19 24.05
C PRO A 68 28.39 1.30 23.89
N LEU A 69 27.69 2.18 24.63
CA LEU A 69 27.95 3.62 24.60
C LEU A 69 29.31 3.97 25.21
N ARG A 70 29.69 3.29 26.31
CA ARG A 70 31.00 3.43 26.97
C ARG A 70 32.14 2.99 26.07
N ALA A 71 31.95 1.92 25.28
CA ALA A 71 32.94 1.48 24.30
C ALA A 71 33.23 2.57 23.27
N LYS A 72 32.17 3.12 22.66
CA LYS A 72 32.29 4.22 21.70
C LYS A 72 32.80 5.52 22.34
N PHE A 73 32.46 5.77 23.61
CA PHE A 73 32.98 6.91 24.37
C PHE A 73 34.51 6.82 24.57
N ARG A 74 35.03 5.64 24.92
CA ARG A 74 36.49 5.40 25.03
C ARG A 74 37.22 5.64 23.71
N GLU A 75 36.57 5.31 22.60
CA GLU A 75 37.06 5.57 21.24
C GLU A 75 36.84 7.02 20.77
N LYS A 76 36.21 7.87 21.60
CA LYS A 76 35.79 9.23 21.27
C LYS A 76 34.87 9.30 20.04
N ALA A 77 34.12 8.23 19.79
CA ALA A 77 33.20 8.06 18.66
C ALA A 77 31.72 8.07 19.06
N LEU A 78 31.39 8.24 20.35
CA LEU A 78 30.00 8.30 20.81
C LEU A 78 29.29 9.53 20.22
N THR A 79 28.12 9.31 19.65
CA THR A 79 27.27 10.35 19.04
C THR A 79 25.93 10.44 19.75
N VAL A 80 25.28 11.60 19.66
CA VAL A 80 23.94 11.82 20.24
C VAL A 80 22.88 10.91 19.62
N ALA A 81 23.03 10.56 18.33
CA ALA A 81 22.08 9.72 17.60
C ALA A 81 21.89 8.32 18.23
N GLU A 82 22.93 7.77 18.85
CA GLU A 82 22.87 6.47 19.53
C GLU A 82 22.04 6.52 20.80
N ILE A 83 22.09 7.64 21.52
CA ILE A 83 21.29 7.88 22.71
C ILE A 83 19.85 8.24 22.31
N GLU A 84 19.67 9.06 21.28
CA GLU A 84 18.35 9.42 20.76
C GLU A 84 17.56 8.20 20.26
N ALA A 85 18.22 7.23 19.63
CA ALA A 85 17.57 5.99 19.21
C ALA A 85 16.96 5.24 20.41
N TRP A 86 17.71 5.12 21.50
CA TRP A 86 17.22 4.52 22.75
C TRP A 86 16.17 5.38 23.45
N GLN A 87 16.33 6.70 23.46
CA GLN A 87 15.33 7.62 24.00
C GLN A 87 13.96 7.44 23.31
N ARG A 88 13.93 7.40 21.98
CA ARG A 88 12.71 7.16 21.19
C ARG A 88 12.12 5.77 21.43
N SER A 89 12.95 4.78 21.78
CA SER A 89 12.51 3.41 22.04
C SER A 89 11.99 3.20 23.47
N LEU A 90 12.49 3.96 24.45
CA LEU A 90 12.20 3.76 25.88
C LEU A 90 11.21 4.76 26.48
N TRP A 91 10.84 5.78 25.71
CA TRP A 91 9.91 6.81 26.12
C TRP A 91 8.82 6.98 25.06
N ARG A 92 7.62 7.30 25.54
CA ARG A 92 6.53 7.84 24.73
C ARG A 92 6.01 9.11 25.39
N PHE A 93 5.25 9.88 24.63
CA PHE A 93 4.49 10.98 25.19
C PHE A 93 2.99 10.72 25.12
N THR A 94 2.23 11.26 26.07
CA THR A 94 0.77 11.14 26.14
C THR A 94 0.12 12.52 26.30
N SER A 95 -1.21 12.57 26.33
CA SER A 95 -1.93 13.79 26.69
C SER A 95 -1.86 14.07 28.19
N VAL A 96 -1.89 15.35 28.52
CA VAL A 96 -1.89 15.92 29.86
C VAL A 96 -3.30 16.24 30.33
N GLY A 97 -4.19 16.64 29.41
CA GLY A 97 -5.55 17.07 29.70
C GLY A 97 -6.38 16.14 30.59
N HIS A 98 -6.09 14.83 30.56
CA HIS A 98 -6.78 13.79 31.35
C HIS A 98 -5.90 13.07 32.38
N ILE A 99 -4.68 13.57 32.67
CA ILE A 99 -3.85 13.02 33.76
C ILE A 99 -4.60 13.14 35.10
N GLY A 100 -4.53 12.08 35.92
CA GLY A 100 -5.20 12.02 37.23
C GLY A 100 -6.60 11.40 37.20
N LYS A 101 -7.12 11.05 36.02
CA LYS A 101 -8.34 10.26 35.85
C LYS A 101 -8.09 8.76 36.09
N GLU A 102 -9.11 8.03 36.53
CA GLU A 102 -9.09 6.57 36.55
C GLU A 102 -8.82 6.03 35.14
N ASN A 103 -7.82 5.14 35.01
CA ASN A 103 -7.30 4.61 33.75
C ASN A 103 -6.69 5.63 32.76
N GLY A 104 -6.55 6.91 33.13
CA GLY A 104 -5.90 7.93 32.30
C GLY A 104 -4.38 7.81 32.23
N PRO A 105 -3.71 8.65 31.43
CA PRO A 105 -2.25 8.74 31.42
C PRO A 105 -1.69 9.12 32.79
N LYS A 106 -0.48 8.64 33.10
CA LYS A 106 0.17 8.85 34.41
C LYS A 106 1.15 10.02 34.39
N ALA A 107 1.75 10.30 33.24
CA ALA A 107 2.71 11.38 33.04
C ALA A 107 2.65 11.83 31.58
N TRP A 108 3.12 13.03 31.27
CA TRP A 108 3.27 13.46 29.88
C TRP A 108 4.34 12.66 29.17
N GLN A 109 5.49 12.43 29.81
CA GLN A 109 6.54 11.55 29.32
C GLN A 109 6.50 10.20 30.07
N GLU A 110 6.00 9.16 29.41
CA GLU A 110 5.86 7.83 29.99
C GLU A 110 6.97 6.87 29.55
N ALA A 111 7.44 6.09 30.52
CA ALA A 111 8.34 4.97 30.32
C ALA A 111 7.68 3.85 29.47
N VAL A 112 8.41 3.35 28.48
CA VAL A 112 8.04 2.16 27.68
C VAL A 112 9.18 1.14 27.73
N ASN A 113 8.83 -0.14 27.85
CA ASN A 113 9.80 -1.23 27.87
C ASN A 113 9.63 -2.11 26.62
N PRO A 114 10.65 -2.22 25.75
CA PRO A 114 10.62 -3.07 24.55
C PRO A 114 10.86 -4.54 24.91
N LEU A 115 10.03 -5.09 25.80
CA LEU A 115 10.07 -6.50 26.23
C LEU A 115 8.78 -7.21 25.84
N ARG A 116 8.92 -8.43 25.34
CA ARG A 116 7.81 -9.30 24.97
C ARG A 116 8.18 -10.77 25.23
N GLU A 117 7.20 -11.64 25.44
CA GLU A 117 7.44 -13.09 25.45
C GLU A 117 7.47 -13.66 24.02
N GLU A 118 6.72 -13.03 23.11
CA GLU A 118 6.65 -13.35 21.69
C GLU A 118 6.40 -12.08 20.86
N HIS A 119 6.77 -12.12 19.59
CA HIS A 119 6.60 -11.00 18.66
C HIS A 119 6.32 -11.51 17.25
N GLU A 120 5.57 -10.75 16.44
CA GLU A 120 5.44 -11.02 15.01
C GLU A 120 6.39 -10.10 14.25
N ALA A 121 7.52 -10.66 13.82
CA ALA A 121 8.51 -9.95 13.02
C ALA A 121 7.96 -9.74 11.60
N ARG A 122 7.91 -8.46 11.17
CA ARG A 122 7.43 -8.05 9.85
C ARG A 122 8.44 -7.19 9.13
N LEU A 123 8.58 -7.40 7.82
CA LEU A 123 9.42 -6.56 6.98
C LEU A 123 8.82 -6.40 5.59
N LYS A 124 8.40 -5.18 5.24
CA LYS A 124 8.03 -4.84 3.86
C LYS A 124 9.26 -4.91 2.98
N LEU A 125 9.13 -5.62 1.86
CA LEU A 125 10.19 -5.82 0.89
C LEU A 125 9.99 -4.88 -0.30
N THR A 126 11.10 -4.41 -0.85
CA THR A 126 11.14 -3.61 -2.08
C THR A 126 12.20 -4.22 -2.97
N ALA A 127 11.86 -4.52 -4.22
CA ALA A 127 12.84 -5.12 -5.12
C ALA A 127 14.02 -4.16 -5.36
N PRO A 128 15.25 -4.69 -5.53
CA PRO A 128 16.38 -3.89 -5.96
C PRO A 128 16.10 -3.19 -7.30
N ALA A 129 16.49 -1.93 -7.41
CA ALA A 129 16.24 -1.12 -8.61
C ALA A 129 16.97 -1.63 -9.87
N ASP A 130 18.04 -2.40 -9.68
CA ASP A 130 18.80 -3.06 -10.74
C ASP A 130 18.16 -4.39 -11.20
N GLY A 131 17.05 -4.81 -10.57
CA GLY A 131 16.38 -6.08 -10.85
C GLY A 131 17.11 -7.31 -10.32
N GLY A 132 18.17 -7.12 -9.51
CA GLY A 132 18.91 -8.19 -8.88
C GLY A 132 18.13 -8.90 -7.76
N ASP A 133 18.76 -9.94 -7.20
CA ASP A 133 18.17 -10.66 -6.08
C ASP A 133 18.30 -9.85 -4.79
N LEU A 134 17.22 -9.82 -4.01
CA LEU A 134 17.19 -9.30 -2.66
C LEU A 134 17.66 -10.38 -1.68
N ILE A 135 18.54 -10.02 -0.75
CA ILE A 135 18.98 -10.93 0.31
C ILE A 135 18.25 -10.58 1.60
N LEU A 136 17.44 -11.51 2.09
CA LEU A 136 16.74 -11.41 3.38
C LEU A 136 17.56 -12.14 4.45
N TYR A 137 17.82 -11.46 5.56
CA TYR A 137 18.51 -12.01 6.73
C TYR A 137 17.53 -12.11 7.89
N LEU A 138 17.42 -13.30 8.49
CA LEU A 138 16.77 -13.49 9.78
C LEU A 138 17.85 -13.52 10.85
N VAL A 139 17.84 -12.52 11.71
CA VAL A 139 18.91 -12.25 12.67
C VAL A 139 18.41 -12.55 14.07
N THR A 140 19.14 -13.39 14.79
CA THR A 140 18.89 -13.72 16.20
C THR A 140 20.13 -13.32 17.00
N SER A 141 20.07 -12.23 17.76
CA SER A 141 21.17 -11.81 18.65
C SER A 141 20.95 -12.28 20.09
N ASP A 142 22.05 -12.28 20.85
CA ASP A 142 22.12 -12.61 22.29
C ASP A 142 21.58 -11.49 23.20
N ALA A 143 20.88 -10.50 22.63
CA ALA A 143 20.40 -9.28 23.29
C ALA A 143 21.46 -8.54 24.15
N GLY A 144 22.75 -8.83 23.95
CA GLY A 144 23.87 -8.25 24.70
C GLY A 144 24.12 -8.78 26.11
N ASP A 145 23.42 -9.81 26.58
CA ASP A 145 23.65 -10.38 27.92
C ASP A 145 24.38 -11.72 27.95
N GLY A 146 24.88 -12.16 26.79
CA GLY A 146 25.64 -13.39 26.60
C GLY A 146 24.76 -14.51 26.06
N THR A 147 25.35 -15.66 25.69
CA THR A 147 24.65 -16.69 24.89
C THR A 147 23.98 -17.80 25.72
N GLU A 148 23.82 -17.61 27.03
CA GLU A 148 23.37 -18.67 27.94
C GLU A 148 21.84 -18.78 27.88
N HIS A 149 21.31 -19.97 27.63
CA HIS A 149 19.86 -20.23 27.49
C HIS A 149 19.18 -19.57 26.28
N ASP A 150 19.92 -19.06 25.30
CA ASP A 150 19.35 -18.31 24.17
C ASP A 150 18.86 -19.18 23.01
N ALA A 151 18.07 -20.20 23.32
CA ALA A 151 17.36 -21.01 22.33
C ALA A 151 16.05 -20.31 21.94
N ALA A 152 15.82 -20.12 20.64
CA ALA A 152 14.63 -19.45 20.10
C ALA A 152 14.12 -20.12 18.82
N VAL A 153 12.99 -19.65 18.33
CA VAL A 153 12.36 -20.19 17.11
C VAL A 153 11.76 -19.10 16.24
N TRP A 154 12.04 -19.18 14.93
CA TRP A 154 11.28 -18.49 13.89
C TRP A 154 10.15 -19.40 13.43
N GLU A 155 8.92 -19.08 13.83
CA GLU A 155 7.71 -19.84 13.49
C GLU A 155 7.05 -19.31 12.22
N ASN A 156 6.78 -20.24 11.30
CA ASN A 156 6.11 -19.99 10.02
C ASN A 156 6.63 -18.76 9.25
N PRO A 157 7.96 -18.62 9.02
CA PRO A 157 8.49 -17.52 8.23
C PRO A 157 8.05 -17.67 6.76
N ARG A 158 7.42 -16.62 6.24
CA ARG A 158 6.79 -16.63 4.91
C ARG A 158 6.74 -15.25 4.28
N LEU A 159 6.56 -15.21 2.97
CA LEU A 159 6.27 -14.02 2.20
C LEU A 159 4.75 -13.94 1.96
N VAL A 160 4.17 -12.78 2.27
CA VAL A 160 2.75 -12.48 2.10
C VAL A 160 2.62 -11.32 1.11
N ALA A 161 1.72 -11.44 0.14
CA ALA A 161 1.43 -10.36 -0.80
C ALA A 161 -0.05 -10.40 -1.23
N PRO A 162 -0.71 -9.24 -1.43
CA PRO A 162 -2.09 -9.21 -1.91
C PRO A 162 -2.28 -10.02 -3.20
N GLY A 163 -3.32 -10.86 -3.23
CA GLY A 163 -3.65 -11.69 -4.39
C GLY A 163 -2.71 -12.90 -4.63
N ARG A 164 -1.75 -13.16 -3.74
CA ARG A 164 -0.84 -14.31 -3.82
C ARG A 164 -1.05 -15.26 -2.64
N PRO A 165 -0.85 -16.58 -2.81
CA PRO A 165 -0.76 -17.48 -1.67
C PRO A 165 0.46 -17.14 -0.81
N ASP A 166 0.34 -17.31 0.50
CA ASP A 166 1.48 -17.22 1.43
C ASP A 166 2.58 -18.21 0.99
N LEU A 167 3.81 -17.71 0.88
CA LEU A 167 4.96 -18.48 0.43
C LEU A 167 5.94 -18.72 1.60
N PRO A 168 5.94 -19.91 2.22
CA PRO A 168 6.91 -20.25 3.26
C PRO A 168 8.34 -20.16 2.71
N VAL A 169 9.25 -19.51 3.42
CA VAL A 169 10.63 -19.29 2.93
C VAL A 169 11.39 -20.61 2.72
N ARG A 170 11.00 -21.69 3.41
CA ARG A 170 11.56 -23.04 3.18
C ARG A 170 11.24 -23.60 1.79
N GLN A 171 10.14 -23.17 1.19
CA GLN A 171 9.71 -23.64 -0.13
C GLN A 171 10.33 -22.83 -1.28
N LEU A 172 11.07 -21.76 -0.98
CA LEU A 172 11.71 -20.93 -2.01
C LEU A 172 12.50 -21.76 -3.04
N PRO A 173 13.40 -22.70 -2.66
CA PRO A 173 14.17 -23.45 -3.66
C PRO A 173 13.29 -24.27 -4.61
N ALA A 174 12.22 -24.88 -4.10
CA ALA A 174 11.30 -25.68 -4.89
C ALA A 174 10.47 -24.81 -5.84
N VAL A 175 9.98 -23.67 -5.34
CA VAL A 175 9.24 -22.69 -6.13
C VAL A 175 10.10 -22.08 -7.24
N LEU A 176 11.34 -21.70 -6.94
CA LEU A 176 12.27 -21.16 -7.93
C LEU A 176 12.56 -22.18 -9.04
N SER A 177 12.81 -23.44 -8.65
CA SER A 177 13.01 -24.53 -9.62
C SER A 177 11.78 -24.77 -10.50
N ALA A 178 10.57 -24.72 -9.91
CA ALA A 178 9.32 -24.88 -10.64
C ALA A 178 9.08 -23.72 -11.63
N LEU A 179 9.34 -22.47 -11.22
CA LEU A 179 9.23 -21.29 -12.06
C LEU A 179 10.20 -21.34 -13.24
N GLU A 180 11.46 -21.70 -13.00
CA GLU A 180 12.46 -21.83 -14.08
C GLU A 180 12.06 -22.91 -15.10
N ASN A 181 11.61 -24.07 -14.64
CA ASN A 181 11.13 -25.14 -15.51
C ASN A 181 9.89 -24.70 -16.31
N ARG A 182 8.97 -23.97 -15.66
CA ARG A 182 7.77 -23.45 -16.32
C ARG A 182 8.11 -22.39 -17.37
N ARG A 183 9.05 -21.48 -17.10
CA ARG A 183 9.53 -20.48 -18.08
C ARG A 183 10.07 -21.15 -19.34
N LYS A 184 10.91 -22.17 -19.16
CA LYS A 184 11.46 -22.95 -20.29
C LYS A 184 10.35 -23.60 -21.11
N ALA A 185 9.38 -24.23 -20.45
CA ALA A 185 8.24 -24.87 -21.11
C ALA A 185 7.34 -23.85 -21.84
N VAL A 186 7.07 -22.68 -21.25
CA VAL A 186 6.31 -21.60 -21.88
C VAL A 186 7.03 -21.09 -23.12
N ALA A 187 8.34 -20.83 -23.02
CA ALA A 187 9.14 -20.34 -24.13
C ALA A 187 9.16 -21.36 -25.29
N SER A 188 9.50 -22.62 -25.01
CA SER A 188 9.68 -23.64 -26.05
C SER A 188 8.37 -24.09 -26.73
N SER A 189 7.22 -23.89 -26.08
CA SER A 189 5.90 -24.28 -26.61
C SER A 189 5.08 -23.09 -27.15
N ALA A 190 5.59 -21.87 -27.08
CA ALA A 190 4.83 -20.66 -27.43
C ALA A 190 4.25 -20.70 -28.85
N ALA A 191 5.03 -21.12 -29.87
CA ALA A 191 4.53 -21.16 -31.24
C ALA A 191 3.41 -22.20 -31.41
N ALA A 192 3.54 -23.37 -30.78
CA ALA A 192 2.52 -24.41 -30.81
C ALA A 192 1.26 -24.01 -30.04
N CYS A 193 1.40 -23.32 -28.89
CA CYS A 193 0.27 -22.78 -28.14
C CYS A 193 -0.47 -21.70 -28.94
N LEU A 194 0.25 -20.83 -29.66
CA LEU A 194 -0.38 -19.83 -30.53
C LEU A 194 -1.04 -20.46 -31.76
N ALA A 195 -0.49 -21.54 -32.32
CA ALA A 195 -1.16 -22.30 -33.38
C ALA A 195 -2.48 -22.93 -32.87
N ALA A 196 -2.47 -23.49 -31.66
CA ALA A 196 -3.68 -23.97 -30.99
C ALA A 196 -4.68 -22.84 -30.72
N ALA A 197 -4.20 -21.68 -30.29
CA ALA A 197 -5.03 -20.50 -30.07
C ALA A 197 -5.66 -20.00 -31.38
N HIS A 198 -4.94 -20.01 -32.49
CA HIS A 198 -5.50 -19.68 -33.80
C HIS A 198 -6.64 -20.63 -34.21
N GLU A 199 -6.46 -21.94 -34.01
CA GLU A 199 -7.51 -22.94 -34.27
C GLU A 199 -8.73 -22.70 -33.37
N ALA A 200 -8.50 -22.44 -32.08
CA ALA A 200 -9.56 -22.14 -31.13
C ALA A 200 -10.31 -20.85 -31.46
N ASP A 201 -9.60 -19.83 -31.95
CA ASP A 201 -10.14 -18.55 -32.38
C ASP A 201 -10.96 -18.66 -33.68
N ALA A 202 -10.60 -19.58 -34.58
CA ALA A 202 -11.33 -19.86 -35.82
C ALA A 202 -12.55 -20.79 -35.63
N ALA A 203 -12.63 -21.51 -34.51
CA ALA A 203 -13.72 -22.43 -34.24
C ALA A 203 -15.04 -21.68 -33.95
N LYS A 204 -16.15 -22.20 -34.50
CA LYS A 204 -17.50 -21.69 -34.24
C LYS A 204 -17.98 -21.97 -32.81
N GLU A 205 -17.52 -23.08 -32.24
CA GLU A 205 -17.82 -23.50 -30.88
C GLU A 205 -16.54 -23.52 -30.06
N ARG A 206 -16.67 -23.42 -28.74
CA ARG A 206 -15.53 -23.48 -27.82
C ARG A 206 -14.90 -24.88 -27.90
N PRO A 207 -13.64 -25.02 -28.35
CA PRO A 207 -13.01 -26.32 -28.46
C PRO A 207 -12.75 -26.92 -27.07
N ASP A 208 -12.81 -28.25 -26.97
CA ASP A 208 -12.36 -28.95 -25.77
C ASP A 208 -10.85 -28.73 -25.57
N LEU A 209 -10.49 -28.11 -24.45
CA LEU A 209 -9.12 -27.71 -24.16
C LEU A 209 -8.16 -28.91 -24.12
N LYS A 210 -8.63 -30.06 -23.61
CA LYS A 210 -7.83 -31.28 -23.51
C LYS A 210 -7.50 -31.86 -24.87
N SER A 211 -8.48 -31.93 -25.76
CA SER A 211 -8.30 -32.40 -27.13
C SER A 211 -7.42 -31.44 -27.93
N LEU A 212 -7.59 -30.13 -27.76
CA LEU A 212 -6.78 -29.11 -28.42
C LEU A 212 -5.31 -29.17 -27.99
N ALA A 213 -5.04 -29.30 -26.69
CA ALA A 213 -3.69 -29.47 -26.16
C ALA A 213 -3.00 -30.74 -26.71
N ALA A 214 -3.72 -31.87 -26.71
CA ALA A 214 -3.21 -33.13 -27.24
C ALA A 214 -2.90 -33.05 -28.75
N LYS A 215 -3.75 -32.38 -29.54
CA LYS A 215 -3.56 -32.19 -30.98
C LYS A 215 -2.29 -31.39 -31.30
N HIS A 216 -2.02 -30.34 -30.53
CA HIS A 216 -0.87 -29.46 -30.75
C HIS A 216 0.38 -29.88 -29.96
N GLY A 217 0.30 -30.94 -29.15
CA GLY A 217 1.43 -31.47 -28.39
C GLY A 217 1.93 -30.52 -27.30
N VAL A 218 1.03 -29.75 -26.68
CA VAL A 218 1.37 -28.73 -25.66
C VAL A 218 0.79 -29.10 -24.29
N ASP A 219 1.39 -28.53 -23.24
CA ASP A 219 0.88 -28.70 -21.87
C ASP A 219 -0.49 -28.03 -21.72
N LEU A 220 -1.40 -28.73 -21.03
CA LEU A 220 -2.79 -28.29 -20.86
C LEU A 220 -2.90 -26.95 -20.13
N GLU A 221 -2.13 -26.79 -19.05
CA GLU A 221 -2.17 -25.55 -18.25
C GLU A 221 -1.48 -24.39 -18.98
N ILE A 222 -0.39 -24.65 -19.73
CA ILE A 222 0.27 -23.60 -20.54
C ILE A 222 -0.70 -23.10 -21.60
N LEU A 223 -1.34 -24.01 -22.34
CA LEU A 223 -2.31 -23.64 -23.36
C LEU A 223 -3.49 -22.89 -22.75
N GLY A 224 -4.04 -23.38 -21.63
CA GLY A 224 -5.10 -22.69 -20.89
C GLY A 224 -4.71 -21.25 -20.55
N GLY A 225 -3.52 -21.03 -20.00
CA GLY A 225 -3.03 -19.68 -19.69
C GLY A 225 -2.86 -18.78 -20.92
N TRP A 226 -2.44 -19.33 -22.07
CA TRP A 226 -2.36 -18.56 -23.32
C TRP A 226 -3.75 -18.17 -23.84
N LEU A 227 -4.70 -19.10 -23.83
CA LEU A 227 -6.08 -18.84 -24.23
C LEU A 227 -6.73 -17.81 -23.30
N ASP A 228 -6.52 -17.94 -22.00
CA ASP A 228 -7.01 -17.00 -20.99
C ASP A 228 -6.42 -15.61 -21.18
N TRP A 229 -5.13 -15.49 -21.54
CA TRP A 229 -4.51 -14.19 -21.78
C TRP A 229 -4.92 -13.55 -23.12
N LEU A 230 -5.25 -14.39 -24.12
CA LEU A 230 -5.77 -13.94 -25.42
C LEU A 230 -7.29 -13.67 -25.41
N GLY A 231 -7.98 -14.05 -24.35
CA GLY A 231 -9.45 -14.01 -24.26
C GLY A 231 -10.14 -15.03 -25.16
N ILE A 232 -9.44 -16.08 -25.59
CA ILE A 232 -9.97 -17.07 -26.53
C ILE A 232 -10.61 -18.20 -25.74
N GLY A 233 -11.94 -18.34 -25.84
CA GLY A 233 -12.65 -19.38 -25.12
C GLY A 233 -12.55 -19.22 -23.61
N ALA A 234 -12.51 -17.99 -23.10
CA ALA A 234 -12.75 -17.70 -21.68
C ALA A 234 -14.18 -18.12 -21.30
N ALA A 235 -14.38 -18.63 -20.09
CA ALA A 235 -15.72 -18.93 -19.58
C ALA A 235 -16.36 -17.64 -19.03
N GLY A 236 -17.63 -17.40 -19.36
CA GLY A 236 -18.41 -16.27 -18.86
C GLY A 236 -18.50 -15.10 -19.83
N GLU A 237 -19.55 -14.30 -19.65
CA GLU A 237 -19.80 -13.09 -20.41
C GLU A 237 -18.75 -12.02 -20.11
N ALA A 238 -18.31 -11.27 -21.13
CA ALA A 238 -17.42 -10.14 -20.93
C ALA A 238 -18.08 -9.09 -20.04
N SER A 239 -17.28 -8.46 -19.16
CA SER A 239 -17.77 -7.41 -18.27
C SER A 239 -18.22 -6.18 -19.05
N THR A 240 -19.46 -5.75 -18.82
CA THR A 240 -20.03 -4.52 -19.39
C THR A 240 -20.03 -3.35 -18.38
N GLY A 241 -19.25 -3.47 -17.30
CA GLY A 241 -19.32 -2.57 -16.14
C GLY A 241 -20.41 -2.95 -15.13
N SER A 242 -20.37 -2.34 -13.95
CA SER A 242 -21.42 -2.49 -12.93
C SER A 242 -22.67 -1.75 -13.39
N PRO A 243 -23.83 -2.40 -13.53
CA PRO A 243 -25.01 -1.80 -14.16
C PRO A 243 -25.56 -0.62 -13.35
N LEU A 244 -25.89 0.47 -14.06
CA LEU A 244 -26.65 1.58 -13.48
C LEU A 244 -28.12 1.17 -13.33
N THR A 245 -28.61 1.13 -12.09
CA THR A 245 -29.95 0.59 -11.78
C THR A 245 -31.01 1.66 -11.51
N GLN A 246 -30.63 2.91 -11.29
CA GLN A 246 -31.57 4.00 -11.03
C GLN A 246 -31.96 4.71 -12.33
N LYS A 247 -33.26 4.91 -12.54
CA LYS A 247 -33.79 5.65 -13.69
C LYS A 247 -33.72 7.16 -13.46
N LEU A 248 -33.42 7.89 -14.53
CA LEU A 248 -33.70 9.31 -14.70
C LEU A 248 -34.85 9.44 -15.71
N GLU A 249 -36.07 9.63 -15.22
CA GLU A 249 -37.27 9.70 -16.06
C GLU A 249 -37.43 11.01 -16.82
N ARG A 250 -36.79 12.08 -16.33
CA ARG A 250 -36.76 13.42 -16.94
C ARG A 250 -35.68 14.26 -16.29
N THR A 251 -35.22 15.31 -16.97
CA THR A 251 -34.56 16.44 -16.31
C THR A 251 -35.60 17.49 -15.88
N PRO A 252 -35.24 18.48 -15.05
CA PRO A 252 -36.19 19.53 -14.65
C PRO A 252 -36.82 20.26 -15.83
N ASP A 253 -36.05 20.46 -16.91
CA ASP A 253 -36.44 21.28 -18.05
C ASP A 253 -36.99 20.48 -19.25
N TYR A 254 -36.70 19.17 -19.33
CA TYR A 254 -37.01 18.35 -20.49
C TYR A 254 -37.46 16.93 -20.09
N ASP A 255 -38.66 16.54 -20.51
CA ASP A 255 -39.22 15.18 -20.30
C ASP A 255 -38.66 14.14 -21.27
N PHE A 256 -38.16 14.57 -22.42
CA PHE A 256 -37.51 13.75 -23.44
C PHE A 256 -36.00 13.51 -23.20
N ILE A 257 -35.44 14.10 -22.14
CA ILE A 257 -34.09 13.74 -21.66
C ILE A 257 -34.22 12.70 -20.57
N GLN A 258 -33.84 11.47 -20.91
CA GLN A 258 -34.03 10.30 -20.06
C GLN A 258 -32.73 9.50 -19.95
N GLY A 259 -32.62 8.61 -18.97
CA GLY A 259 -31.45 7.75 -18.86
C GLY A 259 -31.30 6.98 -17.56
N TRP A 260 -30.09 6.54 -17.29
CA TRP A 260 -29.71 5.78 -16.11
C TRP A 260 -28.69 6.58 -15.30
N LYS A 261 -28.82 6.59 -13.98
CA LYS A 261 -27.97 7.38 -13.07
C LYS A 261 -27.40 6.55 -11.93
N GLY A 262 -26.29 7.04 -11.39
CA GLY A 262 -25.67 6.60 -10.14
C GLY A 262 -25.49 7.77 -9.17
N GLU A 263 -24.59 7.60 -8.20
CA GLU A 263 -24.23 8.65 -7.27
C GLU A 263 -23.34 9.71 -7.93
N GLN A 264 -23.28 10.92 -7.34
CA GLN A 264 -22.33 11.98 -7.74
C GLN A 264 -22.33 12.29 -9.26
N ALA A 265 -23.53 12.47 -9.81
CA ALA A 265 -23.77 12.82 -11.22
C ALA A 265 -23.37 11.76 -12.27
N LEU A 266 -22.90 10.59 -11.85
CA LEU A 266 -22.67 9.45 -12.75
C LEU A 266 -23.95 9.12 -13.54
N GLY A 267 -23.85 8.95 -14.85
CA GLY A 267 -25.00 8.52 -15.63
C GLY A 267 -24.79 8.45 -17.14
N VAL A 268 -25.73 7.78 -17.81
CA VAL A 268 -25.87 7.73 -19.27
C VAL A 268 -27.26 8.24 -19.63
N LEU A 269 -27.30 9.25 -20.49
CA LEU A 269 -28.48 10.01 -20.87
C LEU A 269 -28.71 9.93 -22.37
N ALA A 270 -29.96 9.97 -22.79
CA ALA A 270 -30.33 10.10 -24.19
C ALA A 270 -31.36 11.22 -24.41
N ASN A 271 -31.27 11.83 -25.60
CA ASN A 271 -32.19 12.84 -26.07
C ASN A 271 -33.05 12.23 -27.19
N SER A 272 -34.31 11.94 -26.88
CA SER A 272 -35.25 11.35 -27.83
C SER A 272 -35.88 12.36 -28.80
N SER A 273 -35.60 13.67 -28.63
CA SER A 273 -36.09 14.72 -29.53
C SER A 273 -35.13 15.01 -30.68
N ASP A 274 -35.59 15.78 -31.66
CA ASP A 274 -34.75 16.29 -32.76
C ASP A 274 -34.03 17.60 -32.39
N ALA A 275 -34.31 18.17 -31.22
CA ALA A 275 -33.76 19.45 -30.79
C ALA A 275 -32.45 19.27 -30.01
N THR A 276 -31.47 20.13 -30.30
CA THR A 276 -30.32 20.32 -29.41
C THR A 276 -30.74 21.16 -28.21
N VAL A 277 -30.49 20.65 -27.01
CA VAL A 277 -30.86 21.29 -25.73
C VAL A 277 -29.66 21.44 -24.80
N ARG A 278 -29.84 22.15 -23.67
CA ARG A 278 -28.77 22.39 -22.69
C ARG A 278 -29.10 21.67 -21.37
N ILE A 279 -28.25 20.72 -20.97
CA ILE A 279 -28.37 19.99 -19.71
C ILE A 279 -27.02 19.96 -18.98
N PRO A 280 -26.79 20.97 -18.13
CA PRO A 280 -25.64 21.89 -18.14
C PRO A 280 -24.73 21.99 -19.38
N GLY A 281 -24.44 20.91 -20.11
CA GLY A 281 -23.71 20.86 -21.38
C GLY A 281 -24.63 20.83 -22.61
N ALA A 282 -24.07 20.95 -23.82
CA ALA A 282 -24.85 20.91 -25.05
C ALA A 282 -25.18 19.46 -25.47
N MET A 283 -26.45 19.08 -25.44
CA MET A 283 -26.90 17.75 -25.84
C MET A 283 -27.61 17.80 -27.19
N ARG A 284 -27.05 17.14 -28.20
CA ARG A 284 -27.62 17.07 -29.56
C ARG A 284 -28.97 16.34 -29.55
N GLY A 285 -29.80 16.62 -30.55
CA GLY A 285 -31.00 15.80 -30.83
C GLY A 285 -30.58 14.38 -31.25
N ARG A 286 -31.39 13.38 -30.90
CA ARG A 286 -31.15 11.96 -31.23
C ARG A 286 -29.74 11.49 -30.86
N SER A 287 -29.26 11.83 -29.67
CA SER A 287 -27.90 11.50 -29.23
C SER A 287 -27.87 10.87 -27.84
N VAL A 288 -26.75 10.23 -27.53
CA VAL A 288 -26.43 9.69 -26.20
C VAL A 288 -25.24 10.46 -25.61
N ALA A 289 -25.31 10.76 -24.32
CA ALA A 289 -24.25 11.40 -23.57
C ALA A 289 -24.05 10.69 -22.23
N THR A 290 -22.87 10.83 -21.65
CA THR A 290 -22.50 10.18 -20.40
C THR A 290 -21.72 11.13 -19.50
N HIS A 291 -21.74 10.90 -18.20
CA HIS A 291 -21.00 11.69 -17.22
C HIS A 291 -20.35 10.76 -16.19
N PRO A 292 -19.04 10.90 -15.89
CA PRO A 292 -18.36 10.14 -14.83
C PRO A 292 -18.68 10.70 -13.42
N SER A 293 -18.14 10.08 -12.38
CA SER A 293 -18.07 10.65 -11.02
C SER A 293 -16.59 10.73 -10.58
N PRO A 294 -16.24 11.38 -9.45
CA PRO A 294 -14.84 11.49 -9.02
C PRO A 294 -14.07 10.16 -8.94
N THR A 295 -14.77 9.07 -8.60
CA THR A 295 -14.15 7.76 -8.35
C THR A 295 -14.63 6.67 -9.31
N GLN A 296 -15.54 6.98 -10.25
CA GLN A 296 -16.09 6.01 -11.21
C GLN A 296 -16.08 6.58 -12.63
N ALA A 297 -15.53 5.81 -13.56
CA ALA A 297 -15.75 6.00 -14.98
C ALA A 297 -17.16 5.49 -15.37
N SER A 298 -17.78 6.14 -16.34
CA SER A 298 -19.01 5.65 -16.97
C SER A 298 -18.69 4.79 -18.17
N VAL A 299 -19.46 3.71 -18.35
CA VAL A 299 -19.21 2.67 -19.35
C VAL A 299 -20.46 2.46 -20.20
N ILE A 300 -20.34 2.65 -21.52
CA ILE A 300 -21.35 2.27 -22.51
C ILE A 300 -20.80 1.07 -23.28
N SER A 301 -21.45 -0.08 -23.19
CA SER A 301 -21.00 -1.31 -23.84
C SER A 301 -22.00 -1.86 -24.84
N TRP A 302 -21.52 -2.23 -26.02
CA TRP A 302 -22.20 -3.11 -26.96
C TRP A 302 -21.79 -4.56 -26.69
N ARG A 303 -22.73 -5.41 -26.30
CA ARG A 303 -22.54 -6.85 -26.21
C ARG A 303 -22.83 -7.47 -27.57
N SER A 304 -21.86 -8.18 -28.12
CA SER A 304 -22.00 -8.79 -29.42
C SER A 304 -23.06 -9.91 -29.38
N PRO A 305 -24.10 -9.85 -30.24
CA PRO A 305 -25.05 -10.95 -30.41
C PRO A 305 -24.59 -11.95 -31.49
N VAL A 306 -23.50 -11.65 -32.21
CA VAL A 306 -23.05 -12.39 -33.39
C VAL A 306 -21.60 -12.86 -33.25
N ALA A 307 -21.21 -13.82 -34.08
CA ALA A 307 -19.81 -14.19 -34.28
C ALA A 307 -19.36 -13.65 -35.64
N GLY A 308 -18.28 -12.88 -35.68
CA GLY A 308 -17.84 -12.28 -36.93
C GLY A 308 -16.66 -11.33 -36.80
N SER A 309 -16.45 -10.59 -37.88
CA SER A 309 -15.35 -9.63 -38.03
C SER A 309 -15.94 -8.23 -38.16
N ALA A 310 -16.00 -7.51 -37.04
CA ALA A 310 -16.66 -6.22 -36.95
C ALA A 310 -15.74 -5.07 -37.39
N THR A 311 -16.35 -4.03 -37.98
CA THR A 311 -15.75 -2.71 -38.15
C THR A 311 -16.34 -1.76 -37.12
N ILE A 312 -15.49 -1.12 -36.32
CA ILE A 312 -15.90 -0.22 -35.23
C ILE A 312 -15.44 1.19 -35.56
N SER A 313 -16.33 2.17 -35.45
CA SER A 313 -15.99 3.59 -35.61
C SER A 313 -16.89 4.47 -34.74
N GLY A 314 -16.50 5.73 -34.55
CA GLY A 314 -17.26 6.61 -33.68
C GLY A 314 -16.55 7.92 -33.36
N LYS A 315 -17.15 8.68 -32.44
CA LYS A 315 -16.65 9.96 -31.97
C LYS A 315 -16.93 10.14 -30.50
N VAL A 316 -16.08 10.91 -29.83
CA VAL A 316 -16.25 11.29 -28.43
C VAL A 316 -15.99 12.79 -28.28
N GLN A 317 -16.81 13.46 -27.47
CA GLN A 317 -16.74 14.91 -27.30
C GLN A 317 -17.17 15.30 -25.89
N ASP A 318 -16.30 15.95 -25.13
CA ASP A 318 -16.72 16.74 -23.97
C ASP A 318 -17.64 17.87 -24.45
N VAL A 319 -18.88 17.95 -23.98
CA VAL A 319 -19.87 18.94 -24.47
C VAL A 319 -19.94 20.23 -23.65
N HIS A 320 -18.92 20.52 -22.84
CA HIS A 320 -18.78 21.79 -22.13
C HIS A 320 -17.62 22.63 -22.69
N PRO A 321 -17.91 23.59 -23.59
CA PRO A 321 -16.86 24.48 -24.10
C PRO A 321 -16.37 25.50 -23.06
N GLU A 322 -17.17 25.82 -22.03
CA GLU A 322 -16.90 26.95 -21.13
C GLU A 322 -16.24 26.57 -19.79
N CYS A 323 -16.22 25.29 -19.40
CA CYS A 323 -15.72 24.83 -18.10
C CYS A 323 -15.26 23.37 -18.12
N GLY A 324 -14.55 22.95 -17.07
CA GLY A 324 -14.02 21.59 -16.92
C GLY A 324 -12.56 21.44 -17.38
N ASN A 325 -11.90 20.37 -16.95
CA ASN A 325 -10.58 19.96 -17.46
C ASN A 325 -10.69 18.90 -18.58
N GLY A 326 -11.92 18.52 -18.93
CA GLY A 326 -12.28 17.50 -19.91
C GLY A 326 -12.20 16.09 -19.33
N VAL A 327 -12.45 15.10 -20.17
CA VAL A 327 -12.53 13.69 -19.78
C VAL A 327 -11.43 12.86 -20.41
N THR A 328 -11.08 11.75 -19.76
CA THR A 328 -10.35 10.65 -20.38
C THR A 328 -11.34 9.72 -21.07
N TRP A 329 -10.93 9.10 -22.18
CA TRP A 329 -11.75 8.10 -22.87
C TRP A 329 -10.91 6.91 -23.36
N ALA A 330 -11.52 5.73 -23.41
CA ALA A 330 -10.94 4.52 -23.99
C ALA A 330 -12.01 3.69 -24.73
N LEU A 331 -11.67 3.23 -25.92
CA LEU A 331 -12.42 2.23 -26.69
C LEU A 331 -11.78 0.86 -26.45
N GLU A 332 -12.55 -0.05 -25.87
CA GLU A 332 -12.07 -1.38 -25.48
C GLU A 332 -12.84 -2.51 -26.17
N VAL A 333 -12.15 -3.63 -26.43
CA VAL A 333 -12.79 -4.93 -26.70
C VAL A 333 -12.54 -5.86 -25.51
N ARG A 334 -13.62 -6.36 -24.93
CA ARG A 334 -13.62 -7.20 -23.72
C ARG A 334 -14.04 -8.62 -24.08
N ARG A 335 -13.23 -9.61 -23.68
CA ARG A 335 -13.44 -11.04 -24.00
C ARG A 335 -13.25 -11.89 -22.75
N GLY A 336 -14.36 -12.30 -22.14
CA GLY A 336 -14.34 -12.89 -20.79
C GLY A 336 -13.66 -11.96 -19.78
N THR A 337 -12.45 -12.33 -19.34
CA THR A 337 -11.66 -11.56 -18.36
C THR A 337 -10.63 -10.62 -18.98
N THR A 338 -10.43 -10.65 -20.30
CA THR A 338 -9.40 -9.84 -20.96
C THR A 338 -9.96 -8.55 -21.52
N ARG A 339 -9.12 -7.52 -21.56
CA ARG A 339 -9.44 -6.21 -22.12
C ARG A 339 -8.34 -5.79 -23.10
N GLU A 340 -8.76 -5.35 -24.27
CA GLU A 340 -7.89 -4.79 -25.31
C GLU A 340 -8.31 -3.35 -25.58
N VAL A 341 -7.40 -2.40 -25.38
CA VAL A 341 -7.64 -1.00 -25.72
C VAL A 341 -7.31 -0.79 -27.19
N LEU A 342 -8.31 -0.45 -28.00
CA LEU A 342 -8.15 -0.15 -29.43
C LEU A 342 -7.68 1.30 -29.65
N ALA A 343 -8.21 2.22 -28.85
CA ALA A 343 -7.86 3.63 -28.88
C ALA A 343 -8.18 4.27 -27.51
N SER A 344 -7.44 5.31 -27.14
CA SER A 344 -7.69 6.09 -25.93
C SER A 344 -7.18 7.50 -26.08
N GLY A 345 -7.70 8.43 -25.29
CA GLY A 345 -7.24 9.81 -25.30
C GLY A 345 -7.97 10.69 -24.30
N VAL A 346 -7.91 12.00 -24.59
CA VAL A 346 -8.57 13.04 -23.81
C VAL A 346 -9.35 13.91 -24.77
N THR A 347 -10.55 14.34 -24.38
CA THR A 347 -11.31 15.41 -25.05
C THR A 347 -11.61 16.49 -24.01
N LYS A 348 -11.58 17.76 -24.43
CA LYS A 348 -11.90 18.92 -23.58
C LYS A 348 -12.45 20.06 -24.43
N ALA A 349 -13.20 20.98 -23.81
CA ALA A 349 -13.59 22.25 -24.41
C ALA A 349 -14.30 22.09 -25.77
N ALA A 350 -15.25 21.15 -25.85
CA ALA A 350 -16.00 20.85 -27.08
C ALA A 350 -15.20 20.28 -28.26
N GLU A 351 -13.96 19.84 -28.06
CA GLU A 351 -13.18 19.18 -29.10
C GLU A 351 -13.78 17.81 -29.47
N ILE A 352 -14.11 17.62 -30.75
CA ILE A 352 -14.59 16.35 -31.27
C ILE A 352 -13.39 15.47 -31.61
N ILE A 353 -13.26 14.34 -30.93
CA ILE A 353 -12.22 13.35 -31.21
C ILE A 353 -12.83 12.21 -32.03
N ASP A 354 -12.22 11.95 -33.18
CA ASP A 354 -12.48 10.75 -33.97
C ASP A 354 -11.72 9.58 -33.33
N ILE A 355 -12.42 8.50 -32.98
CA ILE A 355 -11.80 7.34 -32.32
C ILE A 355 -11.08 6.41 -33.31
N GLY A 356 -11.11 6.74 -34.60
CA GLY A 356 -10.59 5.95 -35.70
C GLY A 356 -11.58 4.88 -36.19
N THR A 357 -11.28 4.32 -37.36
CA THR A 357 -11.95 3.13 -37.89
C THR A 357 -11.08 1.91 -37.60
N HIS A 358 -11.63 0.98 -36.83
CA HIS A 358 -10.98 -0.27 -36.45
C HIS A 358 -11.60 -1.41 -37.26
N GLU A 359 -10.87 -1.88 -38.26
CA GLU A 359 -11.32 -2.95 -39.15
C GLU A 359 -10.93 -4.34 -38.61
N ALA A 360 -11.66 -5.36 -39.05
CA ALA A 360 -11.37 -6.76 -38.78
C ALA A 360 -11.32 -7.15 -37.29
N VAL A 361 -12.10 -6.48 -36.45
CA VAL A 361 -12.19 -6.76 -35.01
C VAL A 361 -13.02 -8.02 -34.79
N ARG A 362 -12.37 -9.14 -34.47
CA ARG A 362 -13.05 -10.40 -34.18
C ARG A 362 -13.87 -10.30 -32.88
N VAL A 363 -15.14 -10.66 -32.98
CA VAL A 363 -16.12 -10.69 -31.88
C VAL A 363 -16.92 -11.99 -31.91
N ARG A 364 -17.35 -12.43 -30.73
CA ARG A 364 -18.21 -13.61 -30.52
C ARG A 364 -19.40 -13.23 -29.66
N PRO A 365 -20.48 -14.03 -29.67
CA PRO A 365 -21.60 -13.84 -28.77
C PRO A 365 -21.14 -13.74 -27.31
N GLY A 366 -21.47 -12.63 -26.66
CA GLY A 366 -21.08 -12.35 -25.26
C GLY A 366 -19.77 -11.56 -25.08
N ASP A 367 -18.96 -11.36 -26.13
CA ASP A 367 -17.90 -10.35 -26.14
C ASP A 367 -18.52 -8.95 -26.06
N ALA A 368 -17.75 -7.96 -25.61
CA ALA A 368 -18.23 -6.58 -25.54
C ALA A 368 -17.26 -5.57 -26.16
N VAL A 369 -17.81 -4.55 -26.82
CA VAL A 369 -17.10 -3.33 -27.21
C VAL A 369 -17.55 -2.22 -26.27
N ALA A 370 -16.63 -1.65 -25.50
CA ALA A 370 -16.95 -0.67 -24.45
C ALA A 370 -16.30 0.69 -24.72
N MET A 371 -17.08 1.76 -24.64
CA MET A 371 -16.60 3.12 -24.48
C MET A 371 -16.58 3.46 -23.00
N VAL A 372 -15.38 3.70 -22.47
CA VAL A 372 -15.14 4.08 -21.07
C VAL A 372 -14.80 5.55 -21.02
N VAL A 373 -15.54 6.33 -20.22
CA VAL A 373 -15.32 7.78 -20.03
C VAL A 373 -15.05 8.05 -18.56
N GLY A 374 -13.84 8.53 -18.24
CA GLY A 374 -13.35 8.70 -16.87
C GLY A 374 -13.16 10.16 -16.45
N PRO A 375 -13.15 10.43 -15.12
CA PRO A 375 -12.85 11.74 -14.57
C PRO A 375 -11.36 12.05 -14.73
N ARG A 376 -11.01 13.13 -15.43
CA ARG A 376 -9.61 13.48 -15.60
C ARG A 376 -9.06 14.05 -14.29
N ASP A 377 -7.95 13.48 -13.79
CA ASP A 377 -7.31 13.90 -12.53
C ASP A 377 -8.26 13.84 -11.31
N GLY A 378 -9.27 12.95 -11.35
CA GLY A 378 -10.32 12.85 -10.34
C GLY A 378 -11.33 14.01 -10.34
N ASN A 379 -11.21 14.94 -11.28
CA ASN A 379 -12.16 16.01 -11.51
C ASN A 379 -13.27 15.52 -12.46
N HIS A 380 -14.51 15.87 -12.14
CA HIS A 380 -15.72 15.50 -12.89
C HIS A 380 -16.61 16.72 -13.17
N VAL A 381 -16.12 17.94 -12.93
CA VAL A 381 -16.91 19.17 -13.09
C VAL A 381 -16.99 19.51 -14.57
N CYS A 382 -18.22 19.61 -15.08
CA CYS A 382 -18.50 19.90 -16.49
C CYS A 382 -18.01 18.79 -17.45
N ASP A 383 -18.26 17.51 -17.12
CA ASP A 383 -17.72 16.36 -17.87
C ASP A 383 -18.80 15.57 -18.65
N LEU A 384 -19.93 16.21 -18.95
CA LEU A 384 -20.92 15.60 -19.84
C LEU A 384 -20.26 15.38 -21.20
N THR A 385 -20.31 14.15 -21.68
CA THR A 385 -19.56 13.70 -22.85
C THR A 385 -20.51 13.03 -23.84
N ALA A 386 -20.60 13.56 -25.06
CA ALA A 386 -21.34 12.92 -26.14
C ALA A 386 -20.54 11.73 -26.70
N VAL A 387 -21.22 10.62 -26.97
CA VAL A 387 -20.63 9.40 -27.51
C VAL A 387 -21.41 8.97 -28.74
N ASP A 388 -20.72 8.86 -29.87
CA ASP A 388 -21.20 8.21 -31.08
C ASP A 388 -20.41 6.92 -31.26
N LEU A 389 -21.09 5.78 -31.38
CA LEU A 389 -20.45 4.47 -31.60
C LEU A 389 -21.25 3.66 -32.61
N VAL A 390 -20.56 3.17 -33.64
CA VAL A 390 -21.14 2.36 -34.71
C VAL A 390 -20.32 1.09 -34.88
N ILE A 391 -21.01 -0.05 -34.87
CA ILE A 391 -20.44 -1.38 -35.10
C ILE A 391 -21.12 -1.97 -36.34
N ARG A 392 -20.33 -2.46 -37.29
CA ARG A 392 -20.84 -3.15 -38.50
C ARG A 392 -20.26 -4.55 -38.62
N GLU A 393 -21.10 -5.53 -38.90
CA GLU A 393 -20.72 -6.91 -39.19
C GLU A 393 -21.61 -7.44 -40.31
N GLY A 394 -21.02 -7.78 -41.45
CA GLY A 394 -21.78 -8.15 -42.65
C GLY A 394 -22.78 -7.07 -43.07
N GLU A 395 -24.06 -7.43 -43.15
CA GLU A 395 -25.18 -6.52 -43.43
C GLU A 395 -25.79 -5.88 -42.17
N SER A 396 -25.33 -6.28 -40.98
CA SER A 396 -25.85 -5.78 -39.70
C SER A 396 -25.12 -4.51 -39.25
N GLU A 397 -25.88 -3.54 -38.74
CA GLU A 397 -25.37 -2.29 -38.20
C GLU A 397 -26.02 -1.98 -36.84
N TRP A 398 -25.17 -1.80 -35.83
CA TRP A 398 -25.54 -1.27 -34.53
C TRP A 398 -25.04 0.15 -34.42
N ASP A 399 -25.95 1.08 -34.14
CA ASP A 399 -25.62 2.50 -33.98
C ASP A 399 -26.19 2.94 -32.63
N LEU A 400 -25.31 3.34 -31.72
CA LEU A 400 -25.68 3.66 -30.34
C LEU A 400 -26.82 4.69 -30.28
N ALA A 401 -26.73 5.74 -31.07
CA ALA A 401 -27.70 6.83 -31.03
C ALA A 401 -29.05 6.39 -31.57
N ALA A 402 -29.08 5.70 -32.72
CA ALA A 402 -30.33 5.25 -33.32
C ALA A 402 -30.98 4.06 -32.58
N ASP A 403 -30.21 3.26 -31.82
CA ASP A 403 -30.75 2.14 -31.04
C ASP A 403 -31.32 2.65 -29.71
N VAL A 404 -30.59 3.53 -29.03
CA VAL A 404 -30.86 3.86 -27.63
C VAL A 404 -31.67 5.15 -27.46
N SER A 405 -31.45 6.17 -28.31
CA SER A 405 -32.07 7.48 -28.06
C SER A 405 -33.59 7.54 -28.12
N PRO A 406 -34.32 6.70 -28.86
CA PRO A 406 -35.78 6.73 -28.85
C PRO A 406 -36.40 6.38 -27.48
N ASP A 407 -35.80 5.45 -26.73
CA ASP A 407 -36.42 4.87 -25.53
C ASP A 407 -35.43 4.22 -24.54
N ILE A 408 -34.32 4.89 -24.20
CA ILE A 408 -33.27 4.40 -23.28
C ILE A 408 -33.78 3.73 -21.97
N LEU A 409 -34.98 4.07 -21.48
CA LEU A 409 -35.59 3.50 -20.28
C LEU A 409 -36.31 2.15 -20.49
N ALA A 410 -36.34 1.63 -21.72
CA ALA A 410 -36.92 0.33 -22.05
C ALA A 410 -36.19 -0.81 -21.31
N GLY A 411 -34.88 -0.69 -21.10
CA GLY A 411 -34.09 -1.65 -20.34
C GLY A 411 -32.65 -1.21 -20.09
N ASN A 412 -31.99 -1.88 -19.15
CA ASN A 412 -30.54 -1.91 -19.00
C ASN A 412 -30.17 -3.32 -18.48
N PRO A 413 -29.87 -4.28 -19.38
CA PRO A 413 -29.55 -4.08 -20.80
C PRO A 413 -30.72 -3.62 -21.67
N HIS A 414 -30.39 -2.86 -22.72
CA HIS A 414 -31.29 -2.30 -23.73
C HIS A 414 -31.16 -3.09 -25.05
N ALA A 415 -32.28 -3.25 -25.75
CA ALA A 415 -32.38 -4.03 -26.97
C ALA A 415 -31.91 -3.22 -28.20
N ASP A 416 -31.40 -3.88 -29.23
CA ASP A 416 -31.13 -3.19 -30.50
C ASP A 416 -32.38 -3.09 -31.39
N ARG A 417 -32.28 -2.34 -32.50
CA ARG A 417 -33.32 -2.27 -33.53
C ARG A 417 -33.48 -3.53 -34.38
N LEU A 418 -32.56 -4.50 -34.25
CA LEU A 418 -32.52 -5.73 -35.04
C LEU A 418 -33.27 -6.89 -34.36
N GLY A 419 -33.74 -6.68 -33.12
CA GLY A 419 -34.54 -7.64 -32.36
C GLY A 419 -33.75 -8.45 -31.33
N HIS A 420 -32.51 -8.07 -31.04
CA HIS A 420 -31.72 -8.70 -29.96
C HIS A 420 -31.96 -7.96 -28.63
N GLU A 421 -32.39 -8.69 -27.60
CA GLU A 421 -32.90 -8.10 -26.35
C GLU A 421 -31.83 -7.48 -25.43
N THR A 422 -30.58 -7.95 -25.51
CA THR A 422 -29.53 -7.61 -24.52
C THR A 422 -28.23 -7.14 -25.19
N VAL A 423 -28.27 -6.00 -25.88
CA VAL A 423 -27.16 -5.50 -26.69
C VAL A 423 -26.45 -4.32 -26.05
N TRP A 424 -27.19 -3.28 -25.66
CA TRP A 424 -26.60 -2.07 -25.09
C TRP A 424 -26.65 -2.12 -23.57
N HIS A 425 -25.51 -1.89 -22.93
CA HIS A 425 -25.38 -1.89 -21.47
C HIS A 425 -24.84 -0.54 -20.99
N PHE A 426 -25.42 -0.04 -19.90
CA PHE A 426 -25.01 1.22 -19.26
C PHE A 426 -24.55 0.94 -17.84
N GLY A 427 -23.27 1.19 -17.58
CA GLY A 427 -22.65 0.82 -16.31
C GLY A 427 -21.54 1.76 -15.87
N SER A 428 -20.82 1.35 -14.84
CA SER A 428 -19.67 2.06 -14.33
C SER A 428 -18.57 1.13 -13.83
N GLU A 429 -17.36 1.68 -13.69
CA GLU A 429 -16.23 1.00 -13.04
C GLU A 429 -15.31 1.99 -12.34
N PRO A 430 -14.48 1.57 -11.35
CA PRO A 430 -13.62 2.49 -10.63
C PRO A 430 -12.65 3.23 -11.56
N ALA A 431 -12.52 4.55 -11.39
CA ALA A 431 -11.74 5.42 -12.27
C ALA A 431 -10.23 5.17 -12.22
N GLU A 432 -9.71 4.66 -11.09
CA GLU A 432 -8.29 4.31 -10.92
C GLU A 432 -7.89 3.00 -11.61
N VAL A 433 -8.85 2.27 -12.18
CA VAL A 433 -8.53 1.16 -13.08
C VAL A 433 -8.07 1.80 -14.41
N GLU A 434 -6.86 2.38 -14.41
CA GLU A 434 -6.16 2.63 -15.67
C GLU A 434 -6.13 1.29 -16.40
N SER A 435 -6.79 1.22 -17.56
CA SER A 435 -6.74 0.06 -18.43
C SER A 435 -5.34 -0.05 -19.03
N THR A 436 -4.41 -0.53 -18.21
CA THR A 436 -3.09 -0.93 -18.70
C THR A 436 -3.35 -2.00 -19.76
N PRO A 437 -2.91 -1.81 -21.01
CA PRO A 437 -3.12 -2.79 -22.05
C PRO A 437 -2.56 -4.12 -21.56
N GLU A 438 -3.42 -5.14 -21.45
CA GLU A 438 -2.99 -6.45 -20.97
C GLU A 438 -1.93 -7.08 -21.88
N ILE A 439 -1.89 -6.60 -23.14
CA ILE A 439 -0.90 -6.88 -24.16
C ILE A 439 -0.32 -5.52 -24.62
N PRO A 440 0.99 -5.28 -24.56
CA PRO A 440 1.59 -4.01 -24.97
C PRO A 440 1.29 -3.71 -26.44
N ALA A 441 0.86 -2.47 -26.71
CA ALA A 441 0.60 -2.00 -28.06
C ALA A 441 1.84 -2.22 -28.97
N ASP A 442 1.59 -2.62 -30.21
CA ASP A 442 2.61 -2.90 -31.24
C ASP A 442 3.63 -3.99 -30.93
N SER A 443 3.50 -4.71 -29.82
CA SER A 443 4.25 -5.94 -29.57
C SER A 443 3.95 -7.01 -30.62
N LEU A 444 4.83 -7.99 -30.76
CA LEU A 444 4.64 -9.14 -31.65
C LEU A 444 3.33 -9.88 -31.39
N LEU A 445 2.86 -9.93 -30.14
CA LEU A 445 1.58 -10.55 -29.82
C LEU A 445 0.39 -9.68 -30.25
N ALA A 446 0.47 -8.37 -30.10
CA ALA A 446 -0.54 -7.45 -30.64
C ALA A 446 -0.62 -7.53 -32.17
N GLN A 447 0.53 -7.66 -32.84
CA GLN A 447 0.59 -7.92 -34.29
C GLN A 447 -0.03 -9.29 -34.62
N TRP A 448 0.28 -10.34 -33.86
CA TRP A 448 -0.27 -11.68 -34.06
C TRP A 448 -1.80 -11.71 -33.99
N ARG A 449 -2.41 -10.94 -33.08
CA ARG A 449 -3.87 -10.84 -32.97
C ARG A 449 -4.50 -10.18 -34.19
N ARG A 450 -3.88 -9.10 -34.69
CA ARG A 450 -4.33 -8.32 -35.86
C ARG A 450 -4.06 -9.02 -37.21
N ALA A 451 -3.12 -9.96 -37.24
CA ALA A 451 -2.74 -10.67 -38.46
C ALA A 451 -3.94 -11.37 -39.12
N ALA A 452 -4.10 -11.13 -40.42
CA ALA A 452 -5.27 -11.54 -41.20
C ALA A 452 -5.17 -12.99 -41.70
N THR A 453 -3.95 -13.48 -41.94
CA THR A 453 -3.71 -14.80 -42.53
C THR A 453 -3.14 -15.80 -41.52
N PRO A 454 -3.46 -17.10 -41.67
CA PRO A 454 -2.83 -18.15 -40.87
C PRO A 454 -1.30 -18.16 -40.99
N GLU A 455 -0.76 -17.86 -42.16
CA GLU A 455 0.68 -17.85 -42.44
C GLU A 455 1.40 -16.75 -41.66
N GLU A 456 0.82 -15.54 -41.63
CA GLU A 456 1.36 -14.41 -40.88
C GLU A 456 1.33 -14.68 -39.37
N ARG A 457 0.22 -15.24 -38.87
CA ARG A 457 0.10 -15.70 -37.48
C ARG A 457 1.16 -16.75 -37.13
N ALA A 458 1.43 -17.70 -38.02
CA ALA A 458 2.47 -18.71 -37.79
C ALA A 458 3.88 -18.10 -37.74
N GLU A 459 4.19 -17.14 -38.62
CA GLU A 459 5.48 -16.43 -38.60
C GLU A 459 5.69 -15.63 -37.31
N LEU A 460 4.67 -14.86 -36.91
CA LEU A 460 4.69 -14.07 -35.68
C LEU A 460 4.80 -14.96 -34.43
N ALA A 461 4.10 -16.10 -34.41
CA ALA A 461 4.22 -17.08 -33.35
C ALA A 461 5.66 -17.61 -33.19
N GLY A 462 6.36 -17.86 -34.30
CA GLY A 462 7.77 -18.22 -34.29
C GLY A 462 8.70 -17.09 -33.82
N LYS A 463 8.38 -15.83 -34.11
CA LYS A 463 9.11 -14.66 -33.58
C LYS A 463 8.91 -14.50 -32.07
N ILE A 464 7.68 -14.67 -31.58
CA ILE A 464 7.36 -14.62 -30.15
C ILE A 464 8.09 -15.72 -29.40
N GLN A 465 8.11 -16.95 -29.91
CA GLN A 465 8.88 -18.03 -29.29
C GLN A 465 10.38 -17.67 -29.17
N ARG A 466 11.01 -17.17 -30.23
CA ARG A 466 12.41 -16.73 -30.18
C ARG A 466 12.64 -15.59 -29.20
N LEU A 467 11.70 -14.65 -29.09
CA LEU A 467 11.73 -13.59 -28.08
C LEU A 467 11.68 -14.19 -26.65
N LEU A 468 10.89 -15.24 -26.45
CA LEU A 468 10.77 -15.93 -25.16
C LEU A 468 11.98 -16.83 -24.81
N GLU A 469 12.74 -17.28 -25.80
CA GLU A 469 13.93 -18.13 -25.59
C GLU A 469 15.24 -17.34 -25.35
N ARG A 470 15.29 -16.06 -25.76
CA ARG A 470 16.48 -15.19 -25.61
C ARG A 470 16.52 -14.46 -24.27
N ASP A 471 17.69 -13.93 -23.90
CA ASP A 471 17.82 -13.08 -22.72
C ASP A 471 17.10 -11.73 -22.89
N ALA A 472 16.57 -11.18 -21.80
CA ALA A 472 15.78 -9.94 -21.86
C ALA A 472 16.59 -8.72 -22.33
N ASP A 473 17.91 -8.74 -22.15
CA ASP A 473 18.82 -7.64 -22.51
C ASP A 473 19.14 -7.58 -24.00
N THR A 474 18.63 -8.53 -24.81
CA THR A 474 18.77 -8.44 -26.28
C THR A 474 17.82 -7.43 -26.91
N GLU A 475 16.78 -6.99 -26.18
CA GLU A 475 15.80 -6.01 -26.63
C GLU A 475 16.06 -4.64 -26.03
N ALA A 476 15.73 -3.58 -26.78
CA ALA A 476 15.84 -2.21 -26.28
C ALA A 476 14.98 -2.04 -25.00
N PRO A 477 15.44 -1.24 -23.99
CA PRO A 477 14.73 -1.05 -22.73
C PRO A 477 13.25 -0.68 -22.85
N ASP A 478 12.93 0.20 -23.80
CA ASP A 478 11.56 0.71 -24.00
C ASP A 478 10.80 -0.05 -25.10
N SER A 479 11.32 -1.18 -25.58
CA SER A 479 10.67 -1.99 -26.63
C SER A 479 9.36 -2.62 -26.09
N PRO A 480 8.25 -2.56 -26.86
CA PRO A 480 7.01 -3.24 -26.47
C PRO A 480 7.21 -4.76 -26.35
N ASP A 481 8.17 -5.35 -27.08
CA ASP A 481 8.50 -6.77 -27.00
C ASP A 481 9.28 -7.12 -25.72
N ARG A 482 10.11 -6.20 -25.20
CA ARG A 482 10.74 -6.38 -23.89
C ARG A 482 9.69 -6.36 -22.78
N ALA A 483 8.71 -5.45 -22.87
CA ALA A 483 7.59 -5.39 -21.95
C ALA A 483 6.72 -6.67 -22.04
N LEU A 484 6.42 -7.13 -23.26
CA LEU A 484 5.67 -8.36 -23.53
C LEU A 484 6.37 -9.58 -22.90
N ARG A 485 7.67 -9.74 -23.14
CA ARG A 485 8.47 -10.83 -22.55
C ARG A 485 8.41 -10.83 -21.04
N ARG A 486 8.58 -9.66 -20.41
CA ARG A 486 8.52 -9.50 -18.95
C ARG A 486 7.16 -9.91 -18.39
N GLN A 487 6.06 -9.52 -19.05
CA GLN A 487 4.72 -9.89 -18.62
C GLN A 487 4.47 -11.41 -18.77
N LEU A 488 4.87 -12.00 -19.89
CA LEU A 488 4.71 -13.43 -20.19
C LEU A 488 5.48 -14.35 -19.23
N LEU A 489 6.68 -13.93 -18.81
CA LEU A 489 7.59 -14.73 -17.97
C LEU A 489 7.63 -14.28 -16.51
N SER A 490 6.74 -13.38 -16.11
CA SER A 490 6.56 -12.94 -14.73
C SER A 490 6.10 -14.10 -13.86
N ALA A 491 6.74 -14.32 -12.70
CA ALA A 491 6.31 -15.34 -11.73
C ALA A 491 4.83 -15.18 -11.31
N ASN A 492 4.34 -13.94 -11.34
CA ASN A 492 2.96 -13.59 -10.97
C ASN A 492 2.01 -13.54 -12.19
N GLY A 493 2.51 -13.83 -13.41
CA GLY A 493 1.73 -13.78 -14.64
C GLY A 493 0.82 -15.01 -14.84
N ARG A 494 -0.15 -14.89 -15.76
CA ARG A 494 -1.16 -15.93 -16.06
C ARG A 494 -0.53 -17.29 -16.45
N LEU A 495 0.64 -17.27 -17.12
CA LEU A 495 1.32 -18.48 -17.59
C LEU A 495 2.14 -19.22 -16.51
N LEU A 496 2.66 -18.49 -15.51
CA LEU A 496 3.53 -19.05 -14.46
C LEU A 496 2.83 -19.20 -13.11
N GLY A 497 1.78 -18.41 -12.84
CA GLY A 497 1.13 -18.38 -11.54
C GLY A 497 0.51 -19.71 -11.10
N ALA A 498 0.11 -20.57 -12.04
CA ALA A 498 -0.35 -21.93 -11.72
C ALA A 498 0.79 -22.80 -11.18
N ALA A 499 1.99 -22.74 -11.79
CA ALA A 499 3.16 -23.46 -11.31
C ALA A 499 3.59 -22.98 -9.92
N LEU A 500 3.50 -21.67 -9.64
CA LEU A 500 3.73 -21.11 -8.32
C LEU A 500 2.78 -21.73 -7.28
N ARG A 501 1.47 -21.75 -7.55
CA ARG A 501 0.46 -22.33 -6.64
C ARG A 501 0.68 -23.83 -6.41
N SER A 502 0.98 -24.60 -7.46
CA SER A 502 1.19 -26.04 -7.36
C SER A 502 2.49 -26.41 -6.64
N ALA A 503 3.51 -25.53 -6.68
CA ALA A 503 4.78 -25.73 -6.00
C ALA A 503 4.73 -25.43 -4.48
N ILE A 504 3.67 -24.77 -4.00
CA ILE A 504 3.45 -24.51 -2.57
C ILE A 504 2.54 -25.63 -2.03
N PRO A 505 3.08 -26.64 -1.32
CA PRO A 505 2.25 -27.69 -0.74
C PRO A 505 1.32 -27.11 0.34
N ASN A 506 0.09 -27.60 0.38
CA ASN A 506 -0.89 -27.20 1.40
C ASN A 506 -0.42 -27.61 2.81
N GLY A 507 -0.31 -26.63 3.71
CA GLY A 507 -0.57 -26.83 5.14
C GLY A 507 0.54 -27.40 6.03
N ALA A 508 1.79 -27.01 5.86
CA ALA A 508 2.78 -27.20 6.92
C ALA A 508 3.41 -25.87 7.32
N GLU A 509 3.08 -25.39 8.52
CA GLU A 509 3.88 -24.38 9.19
C GLU A 509 5.29 -24.94 9.38
N VAL A 510 6.28 -24.15 8.96
CA VAL A 510 7.68 -24.54 9.07
C VAL A 510 8.31 -23.66 10.14
N ASN A 511 9.03 -24.28 11.06
CA ASN A 511 9.76 -23.56 12.10
C ASN A 511 11.27 -23.72 11.89
N TYR A 512 12.03 -22.68 12.25
CA TYR A 512 13.49 -22.71 12.31
C TYR A 512 13.93 -22.51 13.75
N ASP A 513 14.41 -23.58 14.38
CA ASP A 513 15.03 -23.51 15.70
C ASP A 513 16.45 -22.97 15.59
N VAL A 514 16.77 -22.00 16.44
CA VAL A 514 18.04 -21.26 16.42
C VAL A 514 18.60 -21.14 17.84
N ASN A 515 19.92 -21.00 17.97
CA ASN A 515 20.58 -20.63 19.22
C ASN A 515 21.34 -19.32 18.98
N ALA A 516 21.09 -18.29 19.78
CA ALA A 516 21.76 -17.01 19.58
C ALA A 516 23.27 -17.09 19.90
N PRO A 517 24.12 -16.35 19.16
CA PRO A 517 23.80 -15.57 17.96
C PRO A 517 23.68 -16.45 16.70
N ASP A 518 22.71 -16.16 15.83
CA ASP A 518 22.51 -16.87 14.56
C ASP A 518 21.98 -15.96 13.44
N VAL A 519 22.29 -16.30 12.19
CA VAL A 519 21.80 -15.62 10.98
C VAL A 519 21.43 -16.61 9.90
N ILE A 520 20.17 -16.54 9.44
CA ILE A 520 19.68 -17.32 8.31
C ILE A 520 19.56 -16.40 7.09
N GLU A 521 20.16 -16.79 5.97
CA GLU A 521 20.17 -16.04 4.72
C GLU A 521 19.20 -16.67 3.69
N PHE A 522 18.32 -15.84 3.10
CA PHE A 522 17.45 -16.22 1.99
C PHE A 522 17.67 -15.29 0.81
N ARG A 523 17.86 -15.88 -0.38
CA ARG A 523 17.98 -15.14 -1.64
C ARG A 523 16.63 -15.13 -2.35
N LEU A 524 16.09 -13.94 -2.60
CA LEU A 524 14.78 -13.69 -3.17
C LEU A 524 14.90 -12.96 -4.51
N PRO A 525 14.38 -13.52 -5.62
CA PRO A 525 14.27 -12.76 -6.85
C PRO A 525 13.42 -11.50 -6.68
N ALA A 526 13.78 -10.43 -7.40
CA ALA A 526 13.08 -9.16 -7.42
C ALA A 526 11.55 -9.33 -7.58
N GLU A 527 11.11 -10.18 -8.50
CA GLU A 527 9.69 -10.43 -8.79
C GLU A 527 8.90 -11.08 -7.64
N LEU A 528 9.56 -11.79 -6.71
CA LEU A 528 8.94 -12.37 -5.52
C LEU A 528 9.00 -11.40 -4.33
N ALA A 529 10.03 -10.55 -4.27
CA ALA A 529 10.16 -9.52 -3.24
C ALA A 529 9.22 -8.32 -3.49
N GLU A 530 8.94 -7.99 -4.76
CA GLU A 530 8.16 -6.81 -5.12
C GLU A 530 6.72 -6.88 -4.58
N GLY A 531 6.38 -5.90 -3.74
CA GLY A 531 5.08 -5.79 -3.09
C GLY A 531 4.80 -6.84 -2.01
N ALA A 532 5.81 -7.61 -1.60
CA ALA A 532 5.68 -8.63 -0.56
C ALA A 532 6.08 -8.09 0.82
N GLU A 533 5.52 -8.71 1.86
CA GLU A 533 5.90 -8.53 3.25
C GLU A 533 6.39 -9.86 3.79
N PHE A 534 7.58 -9.89 4.38
CA PHE A 534 8.02 -11.02 5.19
C PHE A 534 7.30 -10.99 6.54
N VAL A 535 6.81 -12.16 6.97
CA VAL A 535 6.13 -12.34 8.26
C VAL A 535 6.61 -13.62 8.93
N ALA A 536 6.96 -13.53 10.22
CA ALA A 536 7.25 -14.69 11.07
C ALA A 536 6.90 -14.40 12.52
N LYS A 537 6.41 -15.40 13.25
CA LYS A 537 6.28 -15.30 14.70
C LYS A 537 7.59 -15.73 15.35
N VAL A 538 8.05 -14.99 16.35
CA VAL A 538 9.30 -15.26 17.06
C VAL A 538 9.04 -15.42 18.54
N ARG A 539 9.67 -16.42 19.16
CA ARG A 539 9.56 -16.70 20.60
C ARG A 539 10.78 -17.46 21.12
N LEU A 540 10.97 -17.39 22.43
CA LEU A 540 11.95 -18.21 23.13
C LEU A 540 11.51 -19.69 23.18
N ARG A 541 12.50 -20.57 23.11
CA ARG A 541 12.36 -22.01 23.39
C ARG A 541 12.77 -22.33 24.82
N ASP A 542 13.80 -21.67 25.33
CA ASP A 542 14.21 -21.75 26.72
C ASP A 542 13.72 -20.51 27.48
N PRO A 543 12.89 -20.68 28.54
CA PRO A 543 12.32 -19.56 29.29
C PRO A 543 13.33 -18.77 30.13
N GLU A 544 14.57 -19.23 30.30
CA GLU A 544 15.60 -18.55 31.11
C GLU A 544 16.47 -17.58 30.31
N GLY A 545 16.48 -17.70 28.98
CA GLY A 545 17.30 -16.86 28.09
C GLY A 545 16.66 -15.54 27.66
N SER A 546 17.37 -14.85 26.78
CA SER A 546 16.91 -13.60 26.16
C SER A 546 17.50 -13.40 24.77
N VAL A 547 16.66 -13.05 23.81
CA VAL A 547 17.12 -12.83 22.43
C VAL A 547 16.50 -11.58 21.84
N GLN A 548 17.13 -11.02 20.81
CA GLN A 548 16.48 -10.05 19.94
C GLN A 548 16.44 -10.62 18.53
N MET A 549 15.24 -10.69 17.95
CA MET A 549 14.99 -11.36 16.68
C MET A 549 14.42 -10.37 15.68
N ARG A 550 15.07 -10.23 14.51
CA ARG A 550 14.65 -9.28 13.47
C ARG A 550 14.91 -9.76 12.06
N ALA A 551 14.07 -9.32 11.13
CA ALA A 551 14.27 -9.51 9.70
C ALA A 551 14.85 -8.23 9.08
N THR A 552 15.86 -8.37 8.20
CA THR A 552 16.50 -7.22 7.54
C THR A 552 16.99 -7.59 6.13
N VAL A 553 17.12 -6.59 5.26
CA VAL A 553 17.74 -6.73 3.92
C VAL A 553 19.20 -6.24 3.88
N SER A 554 19.67 -5.68 4.99
CA SER A 554 21.06 -5.30 5.18
C SER A 554 21.76 -6.34 6.02
N ARG A 555 22.91 -6.83 5.56
CA ARG A 555 23.75 -7.74 6.33
C ARG A 555 24.06 -7.11 7.70
N PRO A 556 23.86 -7.82 8.82
CA PRO A 556 24.20 -7.28 10.13
C PRO A 556 25.72 -7.12 10.30
N ASP A 557 26.17 -5.97 10.79
CA ASP A 557 27.59 -5.69 11.09
C ASP A 557 28.10 -6.46 12.33
N GLY A 558 27.18 -6.92 13.18
CA GLY A 558 27.46 -7.70 14.37
C GLY A 558 26.17 -8.28 14.98
N LEU A 559 26.35 -9.34 15.77
CA LEU A 559 25.27 -10.08 16.44
C LEU A 559 25.35 -9.99 17.96
N GLN A 560 26.26 -9.15 18.46
CA GLN A 560 26.46 -8.92 19.88
C GLN A 560 25.82 -7.60 20.26
N GLY A 561 25.12 -7.59 21.40
CA GLY A 561 24.51 -6.39 21.94
C GLY A 561 23.03 -6.27 21.63
N VAL A 562 22.43 -5.23 22.22
CA VAL A 562 21.03 -4.88 22.04
C VAL A 562 20.88 -3.71 21.07
N ALA A 563 19.97 -3.82 20.11
CA ALA A 563 19.62 -2.73 19.21
C ALA A 563 18.37 -1.99 19.68
N ALA A 564 18.34 -0.66 19.52
CA ALA A 564 17.12 0.12 19.69
C ALA A 564 16.20 -0.09 18.48
N GLY A 565 15.08 -0.77 18.67
CA GLY A 565 14.02 -0.86 17.64
C GLY A 565 13.23 0.44 17.50
N LYS A 566 12.54 0.60 16.38
CA LYS A 566 11.55 1.68 16.20
C LYS A 566 10.38 1.45 17.15
N ALA A 567 9.87 2.52 17.75
CA ALA A 567 8.68 2.49 18.58
C ALA A 567 7.58 3.31 17.91
N GLU A 568 6.40 2.72 17.75
CA GLU A 568 5.21 3.38 17.22
C GLU A 568 4.09 3.25 18.25
N SER A 569 3.40 4.35 18.53
CA SER A 569 2.32 4.38 19.50
C SER A 569 0.99 4.71 18.82
N ALA A 570 -0.03 3.89 19.06
CA ALA A 570 -1.36 4.04 18.48
C ALA A 570 -2.45 3.86 19.55
N LEU A 571 -3.59 4.53 19.36
CA LEU A 571 -4.78 4.31 20.17
C LEU A 571 -5.42 2.98 19.76
N GLN A 572 -5.53 2.06 20.70
CA GLN A 572 -6.40 0.91 20.52
C GLN A 572 -7.87 1.28 20.78
N LYS A 573 -8.79 0.47 20.23
CA LYS A 573 -10.22 0.62 20.54
C LYS A 573 -10.45 0.40 22.03
N GLY A 574 -11.14 1.34 22.66
CA GLY A 574 -11.49 1.30 24.08
C GLY A 574 -12.43 2.44 24.43
N GLN A 575 -12.76 2.62 25.71
CA GLN A 575 -13.51 3.79 26.13
C GLN A 575 -12.65 5.03 25.88
N TRP A 576 -13.25 6.10 25.32
CA TRP A 576 -12.53 7.35 25.03
C TRP A 576 -11.87 7.97 26.28
N SER A 577 -12.33 7.54 27.47
CA SER A 577 -11.83 7.93 28.78
C SER A 577 -10.54 7.25 29.23
N ASP A 578 -10.17 6.12 28.63
CA ASP A 578 -9.05 5.29 29.07
C ASP A 578 -7.76 5.62 28.30
N ASN A 579 -6.61 5.39 28.92
CA ASN A 579 -5.31 5.39 28.25
C ASN A 579 -5.18 4.14 27.37
N ASN A 580 -5.78 4.20 26.20
CA ASN A 580 -5.73 3.15 25.18
C ASN A 580 -4.47 3.20 24.33
N LEU A 581 -3.51 4.07 24.65
CA LEU A 581 -2.26 4.16 23.91
C LEU A 581 -1.44 2.88 24.12
N ARG A 582 -1.10 2.22 23.02
CA ARG A 582 -0.21 1.05 23.02
C ARG A 582 1.00 1.36 22.16
N THR A 583 2.17 0.96 22.65
CA THR A 583 3.43 1.14 21.96
C THR A 583 3.93 -0.21 21.48
N GLU A 584 4.13 -0.31 20.18
CA GLU A 584 4.71 -1.47 19.51
C GLU A 584 6.17 -1.16 19.15
N HIS A 585 7.02 -2.17 19.29
CA HIS A 585 8.43 -2.06 18.95
C HIS A 585 8.71 -3.00 17.77
N SER A 586 9.51 -2.54 16.80
CA SER A 586 9.91 -3.37 15.66
C SER A 586 10.83 -4.52 16.05
N ASP A 587 11.65 -4.33 17.08
CA ASP A 587 12.70 -5.26 17.49
C ASP A 587 12.72 -5.38 19.03
N PRO A 588 11.67 -5.91 19.68
CA PRO A 588 11.68 -6.07 21.12
C PRO A 588 12.71 -7.13 21.55
N VAL A 589 13.19 -7.02 22.79
CA VAL A 589 13.90 -8.11 23.45
C VAL A 589 12.87 -9.15 23.90
N LEU A 590 13.09 -10.39 23.51
CA LEU A 590 12.28 -11.53 23.92
C LEU A 590 12.82 -12.09 25.24
N ALA A 591 11.99 -12.11 26.26
CA ALA A 591 12.28 -12.66 27.58
C ALA A 591 10.98 -13.13 28.23
N ARG A 592 11.04 -14.12 29.11
CA ARG A 592 9.87 -14.58 29.86
C ARG A 592 9.42 -13.52 30.88
N GLU A 593 8.12 -13.21 30.89
CA GLU A 593 7.56 -12.20 31.79
C GLU A 593 7.81 -12.58 33.26
N GLY A 594 8.33 -11.63 34.04
CA GLY A 594 8.70 -11.85 35.45
C GLY A 594 9.94 -12.74 35.68
N GLY A 595 10.61 -13.20 34.62
CA GLY A 595 11.86 -13.97 34.69
C GLY A 595 13.07 -13.14 35.13
N ALA A 596 14.23 -13.81 35.29
CA ALA A 596 15.47 -13.15 35.66
C ALA A 596 15.98 -12.21 34.54
N ALA A 597 15.98 -12.68 33.29
CA ALA A 597 16.34 -11.88 32.12
C ALA A 597 15.43 -10.64 31.98
N TRP A 598 14.11 -10.82 32.11
CA TRP A 598 13.15 -9.71 32.05
C TRP A 598 13.49 -8.57 33.03
N ARG A 599 13.65 -8.90 34.32
CA ARG A 599 14.00 -7.90 35.35
C ARG A 599 15.35 -7.24 35.10
N ARG A 600 16.31 -7.99 34.55
CA ARG A 600 17.64 -7.48 34.19
C ARG A 600 17.54 -6.44 33.08
N PHE A 601 16.74 -6.67 32.04
CA PHE A 601 16.49 -5.68 30.99
C PHE A 601 15.68 -4.47 31.50
N GLU A 602 14.64 -4.68 32.31
CA GLU A 602 13.90 -3.56 32.94
C GLU A 602 14.83 -2.64 33.73
N ALA A 603 15.71 -3.22 34.56
CA ALA A 603 16.68 -2.44 35.32
C ALA A 603 17.67 -1.69 34.41
N ALA A 604 18.08 -2.29 33.28
CA ALA A 604 18.97 -1.62 32.32
C ALA A 604 18.27 -0.47 31.58
N PHE A 605 16.98 -0.63 31.24
CA PHE A 605 16.18 0.45 30.66
C PHE A 605 15.95 1.59 31.65
N ASP A 606 15.69 1.28 32.92
CA ASP A 606 15.56 2.28 33.98
C ASP A 606 16.87 3.05 34.23
N GLU A 607 18.01 2.35 34.24
CA GLU A 607 19.33 2.98 34.36
C GLU A 607 19.59 3.97 33.21
N PHE A 608 19.26 3.56 31.97
CA PHE A 608 19.39 4.45 30.82
C PHE A 608 18.44 5.66 30.92
N ARG A 609 17.16 5.44 31.22
CA ARG A 609 16.15 6.50 31.36
C ARG A 609 16.49 7.51 32.44
N ALA A 610 17.10 7.04 33.54
CA ALA A 610 17.57 7.91 34.60
C ALA A 610 18.62 8.91 34.09
N LEU A 611 19.46 8.53 33.13
CA LEU A 611 20.49 9.42 32.58
C LEU A 611 19.97 10.28 31.43
N PHE A 612 19.09 9.72 30.59
CA PHE A 612 18.72 10.29 29.30
C PHE A 612 17.19 10.41 29.13
N PRO A 613 16.53 11.36 29.81
CA PRO A 613 15.13 11.68 29.52
C PRO A 613 15.00 12.34 28.13
N MET A 614 13.89 12.14 27.40
CA MET A 614 13.65 12.90 26.15
C MET A 614 13.41 14.38 26.41
N ALA A 615 12.77 14.70 27.54
CA ALA A 615 12.51 16.03 28.03
C ALA A 615 12.78 16.10 29.54
N LEU A 616 13.47 17.17 29.95
CA LEU A 616 13.72 17.51 31.35
C LEU A 616 12.48 18.01 32.07
N CYS A 617 11.59 18.66 31.33
CA CYS A 617 10.35 19.20 31.87
C CYS A 617 9.30 19.48 30.79
N TYR A 618 8.03 19.54 31.22
CA TYR A 618 6.93 20.10 30.44
C TYR A 618 6.93 21.63 30.57
N THR A 619 7.26 22.37 29.50
CA THR A 619 7.56 23.81 29.60
C THR A 619 6.31 24.69 29.54
N ARG A 620 5.22 24.19 28.92
CA ARG A 620 4.03 24.99 28.63
C ARG A 620 3.20 25.34 29.87
N ILE A 621 3.33 24.57 30.96
CA ILE A 621 2.63 24.70 32.25
C ILE A 621 1.09 24.62 32.15
N VAL A 622 0.44 25.33 31.23
CA VAL A 622 -0.99 25.23 30.90
C VAL A 622 -1.18 24.27 29.71
N PRO A 623 -1.79 23.09 29.90
CA PRO A 623 -2.04 22.13 28.82
C PRO A 623 -3.08 22.66 27.83
N VAL A 624 -2.95 22.32 26.54
CA VAL A 624 -3.88 22.73 25.47
C VAL A 624 -4.27 21.56 24.55
N ASP A 625 -4.10 20.35 25.05
CA ASP A 625 -4.05 19.14 24.23
C ASP A 625 -5.32 18.32 24.21
N GLU A 626 -6.38 18.82 24.82
CA GLU A 626 -7.70 18.23 24.75
C GLU A 626 -8.73 19.35 24.58
N VAL A 627 -9.83 19.05 23.89
CA VAL A 627 -10.95 20.00 23.69
C VAL A 627 -11.56 20.39 25.05
N VAL A 628 -11.53 19.47 26.02
CA VAL A 628 -11.86 19.74 27.43
C VAL A 628 -10.83 19.08 28.34
N THR A 629 -10.14 19.88 29.15
CA THR A 629 -9.06 19.45 30.05
C THR A 629 -9.50 19.56 31.52
N LEU A 630 -9.25 18.52 32.32
CA LEU A 630 -9.40 18.61 33.79
C LEU A 630 -8.15 19.26 34.41
N THR A 631 -6.99 19.04 33.79
CA THR A 631 -5.69 19.55 34.24
C THR A 631 -5.50 21.01 33.82
N LEU A 632 -5.64 21.95 34.76
CA LEU A 632 -5.45 23.39 34.52
C LEU A 632 -3.98 23.79 34.42
N PHE A 633 -3.14 23.23 35.29
CA PHE A 633 -1.69 23.43 35.30
C PHE A 633 -1.01 22.08 35.51
N HIS A 634 0.02 21.78 34.72
CA HIS A 634 0.76 20.54 34.77
C HIS A 634 2.22 20.77 35.13
N ARG A 635 2.67 20.07 36.18
CA ARG A 635 4.05 20.08 36.63
C ARG A 635 4.69 18.73 36.34
N GLU A 636 5.71 18.76 35.49
CA GLU A 636 6.57 17.62 35.25
C GLU A 636 7.99 18.12 35.06
N ASP A 637 8.77 18.16 36.15
CA ASP A 637 10.13 18.70 36.18
C ASP A 637 11.08 17.86 37.05
N GLU A 638 10.72 16.62 37.37
CA GLU A 638 11.58 15.70 38.13
C GLU A 638 12.95 15.52 37.47
N PRO A 639 13.07 15.25 36.15
CA PRO A 639 14.38 15.02 35.56
C PRO A 639 15.24 16.29 35.59
N LEU A 640 14.63 17.47 35.44
CA LEU A 640 15.31 18.74 35.64
C LEU A 640 15.89 18.87 37.06
N LYS A 641 15.06 18.65 38.10
CA LYS A 641 15.50 18.75 39.50
C LYS A 641 16.65 17.78 39.78
N ARG A 642 16.49 16.53 39.37
CA ARG A 642 17.46 15.46 39.62
C ARG A 642 18.77 15.68 38.88
N LEU A 643 18.73 16.07 37.61
CA LEU A 643 19.91 16.13 36.75
C LEU A 643 20.62 17.49 36.75
N MET A 644 19.86 18.59 36.83
CA MET A 644 20.40 19.93 36.57
C MET A 644 20.51 20.82 37.81
N LEU A 645 19.53 20.77 38.72
CA LEU A 645 19.40 21.79 39.77
C LEU A 645 20.20 21.45 41.04
N ASP A 646 20.70 22.46 41.73
CA ASP A 646 21.16 22.30 43.12
C ASP A 646 19.99 22.36 44.13
N GLU A 647 20.27 22.15 45.42
CA GLU A 647 19.24 22.14 46.47
C GLU A 647 18.50 23.48 46.61
N ALA A 648 19.19 24.61 46.38
CA ALA A 648 18.59 25.94 46.48
C ALA A 648 17.68 26.21 45.27
N GLU A 649 18.12 25.86 44.06
CA GLU A 649 17.32 25.93 42.84
C GLU A 649 16.08 25.01 42.91
N VAL A 650 16.22 23.83 43.52
CA VAL A 650 15.09 22.91 43.81
C VAL A 650 14.09 23.55 44.78
N ALA A 651 14.56 24.13 45.88
CA ALA A 651 13.69 24.79 46.85
C ALA A 651 12.95 25.98 46.23
N GLU A 652 13.63 26.75 45.37
CA GLU A 652 13.03 27.90 44.70
C GLU A 652 11.94 27.48 43.71
N ILE A 653 12.18 26.46 42.87
CA ILE A 653 11.16 26.01 41.93
C ILE A 653 9.96 25.38 42.64
N ASP A 654 10.18 24.69 43.76
CA ASP A 654 9.10 24.16 44.59
C ASP A 654 8.26 25.28 45.20
N ARG A 655 8.90 26.35 45.70
CA ARG A 655 8.22 27.55 46.20
C ARG A 655 7.38 28.24 45.12
N LEU A 656 7.92 28.41 43.92
CA LEU A 656 7.22 29.08 42.81
C LEU A 656 5.97 28.29 42.36
N TRP A 657 6.02 26.96 42.36
CA TRP A 657 4.84 26.13 42.08
C TRP A 657 3.77 26.22 43.17
N GLU A 658 4.18 26.30 44.44
CA GLU A 658 3.24 26.52 45.55
C GLU A 658 2.58 27.90 45.47
N GLU A 659 3.36 28.94 45.15
CA GLU A 659 2.81 30.29 44.93
C GLU A 659 1.85 30.32 43.74
N LEU A 660 2.19 29.64 42.63
CA LEU A 660 1.28 29.51 41.50
C LEU A 660 -0.03 28.82 41.91
N ARG A 661 0.05 27.73 42.70
CA ARG A 661 -1.13 27.01 43.20
C ARG A 661 -2.04 27.93 44.03
N ILE A 662 -1.46 28.78 44.87
CA ILE A 662 -2.21 29.73 45.71
C ILE A 662 -2.81 30.85 44.85
N VAL A 663 -2.00 31.54 44.05
CA VAL A 663 -2.42 32.73 43.27
C VAL A 663 -3.42 32.37 42.18
N SER A 664 -3.28 31.18 41.57
CA SER A 664 -4.19 30.74 40.51
C SER A 664 -5.54 30.27 41.05
N GLU A 665 -5.65 29.95 42.34
CA GLU A 665 -6.81 29.28 42.95
C GLU A 665 -7.21 28.00 42.19
N ALA A 666 -6.24 27.32 41.55
CA ALA A 666 -6.49 26.17 40.68
C ALA A 666 -7.36 25.07 41.31
N PRO A 667 -7.19 24.70 42.60
CA PRO A 667 -8.06 23.69 43.22
C PRO A 667 -9.54 24.07 43.28
N LEU A 668 -9.87 25.37 43.36
CA LEU A 668 -11.25 25.84 43.34
C LEU A 668 -11.80 25.83 41.91
N LYS A 669 -11.04 26.37 40.95
CA LYS A 669 -11.42 26.39 39.52
C LYS A 669 -11.61 25.00 38.93
N GLN A 670 -10.88 23.99 39.44
CA GLN A 670 -11.03 22.61 39.00
C GLN A 670 -12.42 22.04 39.31
N VAL A 671 -13.11 22.54 40.35
CA VAL A 671 -14.51 22.17 40.66
C VAL A 671 -15.44 22.67 39.57
N ASP A 672 -15.28 23.92 39.14
CA ASP A 672 -16.09 24.53 38.07
C ASP A 672 -15.88 23.80 36.73
N VAL A 673 -14.63 23.46 36.42
CA VAL A 673 -14.28 22.69 35.21
C VAL A 673 -14.85 21.28 35.26
N PHE A 674 -14.83 20.62 36.43
CA PHE A 674 -15.44 19.31 36.60
C PHE A 674 -16.96 19.38 36.43
N GLU A 675 -17.63 20.39 36.98
CA GLU A 675 -19.07 20.59 36.81
C GLU A 675 -19.44 20.81 35.34
N GLN A 676 -18.65 21.63 34.62
CA GLN A 676 -18.82 21.79 33.17
C GLN A 676 -18.65 20.47 32.43
N LEU A 677 -17.57 19.72 32.70
CA LEU A 677 -17.30 18.40 32.12
C LEU A 677 -18.39 17.36 32.41
N PHE A 678 -19.09 17.46 33.53
CA PHE A 678 -20.16 16.54 33.91
C PHE A 678 -21.50 16.88 33.25
N GLN A 679 -21.73 18.15 32.92
CA GLN A 679 -22.97 18.62 32.28
C GLN A 679 -22.99 18.42 30.75
N PHE A 680 -21.81 18.29 30.13
CA PHE A 680 -21.62 17.91 28.73
C PHE A 680 -21.38 16.40 28.61
#